data_AF-A0A358NAI8-F1
#
_entry.id   AF-A0A358NAI8-F1
#
_cell.length_a   1.000
_cell.length_b   1.000
_cell.length_c   1.000
_cell.angle_alpha   90.00
_cell.angle_beta   90.00
_cell.angle_gamma   90.00
#
_symmetry.space_group_name_H-M   'P 1'
#
loop_
_entity.id
_entity.type
_entity.pdbx_description
1 polymer ?
#
loop_
_entity_poly.entity_id
_entity_poly.type
_entity_poly.pdbx_seq_one_letter_code
_entity_poly.pdbx_strand_id
1 'polypeptide(L)'
;MRLFTVFLASDGVAGRFRCKRFGVQPSGYLYWDDALSHWHPVAETQFSSLSGLDVMRSLIPQLCSFVVFLSAASIFLTSQADAAGLTAEEKKTVQNVNASVLRAGKSYAAEDFDASAEHIRTAVKQIQEATKNGSQRLYDELLPAMQRIEKARTLLDFEGVTLPSFTRPKRPEDAPAKAKPGTRPTPGNPQPAPTDGLSFTKSVAPILSARCGRCHASDSKGGFNLATYAALMKGPPEGVVIFAGDTVGSRLIETIETGDMPRGGGKVTPAELKILKDWILAGAKFDGTDPAAPIAAGATADEPPRPRLKAMKATGKETVSFAADVAPLLVESCKGCHINAMRASGGLSMDTFAQLLRGGDSGDIVIPGNGEESLLVKKLRGSMGLKMPAGGRPPFSDESIKLISTWIDEGATLDGASDNQPLQVMSQLAWAAAATPQELSDRRAELAGENIKLVVPSGADLTIETTDHFYVVGSAAPATVKLVADLAEDDMKAVKSVVSADAGQAFFKGRATIFVMPKRYDYSEFAKMVEGRGIPNGWSSHWKYDGIDGYVSLVATDRDEEGEIEARLTSPLVSLAVATRGGDVPRWLAEGTGKVIAKRHGSTEKAPRGRAPKTTVNRDLVEALAAMGNAKQFLDGKLTPEQSDLIATDLMSAMLDRAQKKGFDGLMRNMSRGLPFEKAFIQAFEATPQQFVDAWKRWRTGG
;
A
#
# COMPACT_ATOMS: atom_id res chain seq x y z
N MET A 1 -8.59 -52.16 16.02
CA MET A 1 -9.72 -53.10 16.26
C MET A 1 -10.57 -53.17 14.99
N ARG A 2 -11.31 -54.27 14.76
CA ARG A 2 -12.26 -54.58 13.65
C ARG A 2 -12.91 -53.41 12.87
N LEU A 3 -13.32 -53.52 11.59
CA LEU A 3 -13.03 -54.41 10.42
C LEU A 3 -13.99 -53.99 9.26
N PHE A 4 -13.58 -54.00 7.98
CA PHE A 4 -14.28 -54.70 6.86
C PHE A 4 -13.57 -54.51 5.49
N THR A 5 -13.65 -55.50 4.61
CA THR A 5 -12.92 -55.57 3.32
C THR A 5 -13.67 -56.40 2.25
N VAL A 6 -13.85 -55.85 1.03
CA VAL A 6 -14.23 -56.51 -0.26
C VAL A 6 -13.74 -55.57 -1.40
N PHE A 7 -12.96 -55.88 -2.44
CA PHE A 7 -12.30 -57.08 -3.02
C PHE A 7 -13.05 -57.85 -4.15
N LEU A 8 -12.34 -58.09 -5.28
CA LEU A 8 -12.70 -58.85 -6.52
C LEU A 8 -13.59 -58.11 -7.56
N ALA A 9 -13.44 -58.26 -8.89
CA ALA A 9 -12.48 -59.07 -9.70
C ALA A 9 -12.05 -58.40 -11.05
N SER A 10 -11.40 -59.18 -11.92
CA SER A 10 -10.70 -58.87 -13.20
C SER A 10 -11.62 -58.51 -14.39
N ASP A 11 -11.19 -58.18 -15.63
CA ASP A 11 -9.96 -58.37 -16.44
C ASP A 11 -9.47 -57.03 -17.08
N GLY A 12 -8.35 -56.88 -17.83
CA GLY A 12 -7.23 -57.76 -18.23
C GLY A 12 -6.35 -57.10 -19.32
N VAL A 13 -5.13 -57.64 -19.56
CA VAL A 13 -4.19 -57.36 -20.70
C VAL A 13 -3.40 -56.01 -20.73
N ALA A 14 -2.27 -56.03 -20.02
CA ALA A 14 -0.90 -55.67 -20.47
C ALA A 14 -0.55 -54.35 -21.22
N GLY A 15 0.34 -53.56 -20.60
CA GLY A 15 1.25 -52.61 -21.26
C GLY A 15 2.37 -52.14 -20.31
N ARG A 16 3.65 -52.43 -20.61
CA ARG A 16 4.79 -52.14 -19.70
C ARG A 16 5.52 -50.84 -20.07
N PHE A 17 5.96 -50.07 -19.08
CA PHE A 17 7.26 -49.39 -19.11
C PHE A 17 7.92 -49.37 -17.71
N ARG A 18 9.26 -49.19 -17.66
CA ARG A 18 10.09 -49.37 -16.45
C ARG A 18 10.53 -48.03 -15.84
N CYS A 19 10.59 -47.98 -14.51
CA CYS A 19 11.22 -46.90 -13.73
C CYS A 19 12.73 -47.16 -13.52
N LYS A 20 13.55 -46.11 -13.35
CA LYS A 20 14.92 -46.18 -12.80
C LYS A 20 15.32 -44.89 -12.08
N ARG A 21 16.22 -45.03 -11.09
CA ARG A 21 16.73 -43.96 -10.20
C ARG A 21 17.71 -42.99 -10.88
N PHE A 22 17.83 -41.80 -10.31
CA PHE A 22 19.00 -40.91 -10.48
C PHE A 22 20.08 -41.16 -9.41
N GLY A 23 21.31 -40.73 -9.71
CA GLY A 23 22.51 -40.71 -8.87
C GLY A 23 23.36 -39.47 -9.22
N VAL A 24 24.43 -39.17 -8.47
CA VAL A 24 24.93 -37.78 -8.31
C VAL A 24 26.45 -37.63 -8.54
N GLN A 25 26.85 -36.56 -9.29
CA GLN A 25 28.18 -35.88 -9.34
C GLN A 25 29.40 -36.64 -9.92
N PRO A 26 30.56 -35.96 -10.18
CA PRO A 26 30.81 -34.53 -10.52
C PRO A 26 31.79 -34.32 -11.72
N SER A 27 32.27 -33.07 -11.93
CA SER A 27 33.31 -32.58 -12.89
C SER A 27 32.87 -32.45 -14.36
N GLY A 28 33.44 -31.57 -15.20
CA GLY A 28 34.54 -30.59 -14.99
C GLY A 28 34.54 -29.44 -16.03
N TYR A 29 35.51 -28.53 -15.94
CA TYR A 29 35.63 -27.28 -16.73
C TYR A 29 35.67 -27.44 -18.27
N LEU A 30 35.08 -26.50 -19.01
CA LEU A 30 35.80 -25.48 -19.82
C LEU A 30 34.85 -24.38 -20.37
N TYR A 31 35.39 -23.41 -21.11
CA TYR A 31 34.78 -22.12 -21.51
C TYR A 31 35.28 -21.73 -22.93
N TRP A 32 34.80 -20.60 -23.49
CA TRP A 32 35.15 -20.00 -24.81
C TRP A 32 34.61 -20.73 -26.08
N ASP A 33 34.26 -20.05 -27.19
CA ASP A 33 33.78 -18.67 -27.35
C ASP A 33 33.06 -18.46 -28.72
N ASP A 34 32.40 -17.31 -28.84
CA ASP A 34 32.13 -16.44 -30.01
C ASP A 34 31.46 -16.91 -31.34
N ALA A 35 30.62 -15.99 -31.83
CA ALA A 35 30.36 -15.61 -33.23
C ALA A 35 29.47 -16.40 -34.24
N LEU A 36 28.93 -15.58 -35.15
CA LEU A 36 28.37 -15.83 -36.50
C LEU A 36 27.05 -16.61 -36.69
N SER A 37 26.00 -15.80 -36.82
CA SER A 37 24.87 -15.96 -37.73
C SER A 37 25.16 -16.67 -39.07
N HIS A 38 24.20 -17.50 -39.53
CA HIS A 38 23.81 -17.66 -40.94
C HIS A 38 22.33 -18.10 -41.02
N TRP A 39 21.62 -17.69 -42.07
CA TRP A 39 20.28 -18.20 -42.43
C TRP A 39 20.38 -18.94 -43.77
N HIS A 40 19.72 -20.08 -43.92
CA HIS A 40 19.04 -20.49 -45.15
C HIS A 40 18.01 -21.62 -44.86
N PRO A 41 16.87 -21.69 -45.56
CA PRO A 41 15.77 -22.61 -45.25
C PRO A 41 15.71 -23.84 -46.17
N VAL A 42 14.93 -24.88 -45.80
CA VAL A 42 14.22 -25.82 -46.71
C VAL A 42 13.16 -26.63 -45.94
N ALA A 43 12.08 -27.01 -46.65
CA ALA A 43 11.06 -28.03 -46.33
C ALA A 43 10.09 -27.79 -45.15
N GLU A 44 8.84 -27.52 -45.51
CA GLU A 44 7.66 -27.58 -44.64
C GLU A 44 7.34 -29.02 -44.17
N THR A 45 6.76 -29.14 -42.98
CA THR A 45 5.70 -30.13 -42.72
C THR A 45 4.58 -29.44 -41.93
N GLN A 46 3.32 -29.74 -42.29
CA GLN A 46 2.16 -28.99 -41.80
C GLN A 46 1.78 -29.37 -40.36
N PHE A 47 1.53 -28.37 -39.52
CA PHE A 47 0.56 -28.49 -38.43
C PHE A 47 -0.19 -27.16 -38.23
N SER A 48 -1.50 -27.18 -38.46
CA SER A 48 -2.36 -25.99 -38.37
C SER A 48 -2.66 -25.61 -36.92
N SER A 49 -2.90 -24.32 -36.71
CA SER A 49 -3.17 -23.71 -35.40
C SER A 49 -4.45 -24.21 -34.73
N LEU A 50 -4.37 -24.48 -33.42
CA LEU A 50 -5.46 -24.21 -32.48
C LEU A 50 -4.91 -23.41 -31.29
N SER A 51 -5.57 -22.31 -30.97
CA SER A 51 -5.18 -21.41 -29.86
C SER A 51 -5.82 -21.84 -28.54
N GLY A 52 -5.14 -21.57 -27.41
CA GLY A 52 -5.55 -22.01 -26.08
C GLY A 52 -6.86 -21.44 -25.48
N LEU A 53 -7.76 -20.84 -26.28
CA LEU A 53 -9.05 -20.35 -25.80
C LEU A 53 -10.08 -21.46 -25.61
N ASP A 54 -10.14 -22.46 -26.49
CA ASP A 54 -11.22 -23.47 -26.47
C ASP A 54 -11.15 -24.40 -25.24
N VAL A 55 -9.94 -24.67 -24.73
CA VAL A 55 -9.76 -25.47 -23.50
C VAL A 55 -10.34 -24.75 -22.27
N MET A 56 -10.24 -23.42 -22.20
CA MET A 56 -10.85 -22.65 -21.10
C MET A 56 -12.38 -22.58 -21.19
N ARG A 57 -12.96 -22.74 -22.39
CA ARG A 57 -14.41 -22.58 -22.58
C ARG A 57 -15.23 -23.79 -22.11
N SER A 58 -14.60 -24.96 -21.96
CA SER A 58 -15.28 -26.23 -21.61
C SER A 58 -15.42 -26.47 -20.09
N LEU A 59 -14.48 -25.97 -19.27
CA LEU A 59 -14.36 -26.37 -17.85
C LEU A 59 -15.00 -25.42 -16.83
N ILE A 60 -15.49 -24.24 -17.27
CA ILE A 60 -16.06 -23.22 -16.38
C ILE A 60 -17.52 -23.50 -15.97
N PRO A 61 -18.43 -24.01 -16.85
CA PRO A 61 -19.83 -24.20 -16.47
C PRO A 61 -20.05 -25.27 -15.38
N GLN A 62 -19.41 -26.43 -15.51
CA GLN A 62 -19.74 -27.62 -14.70
C GLN A 62 -19.38 -27.51 -13.21
N LEU A 63 -18.43 -26.65 -12.84
CA LEU A 63 -18.06 -26.43 -11.43
C LEU A 63 -18.97 -25.41 -10.71
N CYS A 64 -19.71 -24.57 -11.44
CA CYS A 64 -20.58 -23.56 -10.84
C CYS A 64 -21.92 -24.14 -10.35
N SER A 65 -22.50 -25.08 -11.09
CA SER A 65 -23.85 -25.61 -10.79
C SER A 65 -23.93 -26.47 -9.53
N PHE A 66 -22.84 -27.13 -9.12
CA PHE A 66 -22.89 -28.14 -8.05
C PHE A 66 -22.79 -27.58 -6.62
N VAL A 67 -22.18 -26.39 -6.43
CA VAL A 67 -21.90 -25.83 -5.10
C VAL A 67 -23.03 -24.91 -4.59
N VAL A 68 -23.83 -24.33 -5.49
CA VAL A 68 -24.85 -23.32 -5.13
C VAL A 68 -26.14 -23.93 -4.58
N PHE A 69 -26.50 -25.18 -4.95
CA PHE A 69 -27.80 -25.77 -4.59
C PHE A 69 -27.79 -26.79 -3.45
N LEU A 70 -26.64 -27.38 -3.08
CA LEU A 70 -26.58 -28.44 -2.06
C LEU A 70 -26.73 -27.96 -0.60
N SER A 71 -26.75 -26.63 -0.37
CA SER A 71 -27.11 -26.02 0.92
C SER A 71 -28.61 -26.04 1.22
N ALA A 72 -29.46 -26.38 0.24
CA ALA A 72 -30.93 -26.38 0.38
C ALA A 72 -31.51 -27.58 1.16
N ALA A 73 -30.69 -28.56 1.57
CA ALA A 73 -31.14 -29.83 2.16
C ALA A 73 -31.10 -29.89 3.71
N SER A 74 -30.52 -28.89 4.39
CA SER A 74 -30.17 -29.00 5.82
C SER A 74 -30.60 -27.83 6.72
N ILE A 75 -31.73 -27.17 6.44
CA ILE A 75 -32.57 -26.56 7.49
C ILE A 75 -34.01 -27.04 7.28
N PHE A 76 -34.33 -28.20 7.84
CA PHE A 76 -35.71 -28.65 8.02
C PHE A 76 -35.90 -29.29 9.40
N LEU A 77 -35.52 -28.58 10.46
CA LEU A 77 -36.06 -28.78 11.81
C LEU A 77 -35.97 -27.48 12.64
N THR A 78 -36.95 -27.29 13.52
CA THR A 78 -36.99 -26.33 14.63
C THR A 78 -36.70 -24.84 14.34
N SER A 79 -37.68 -24.16 13.74
CA SER A 79 -38.16 -22.87 14.24
C SER A 79 -39.68 -22.91 14.48
N GLN A 80 -40.16 -23.88 15.27
CA GLN A 80 -41.58 -23.91 15.68
C GLN A 80 -41.95 -22.78 16.64
N ALA A 81 -40.95 -22.18 17.31
CA ALA A 81 -41.10 -20.95 18.09
C ALA A 81 -41.13 -19.70 17.19
N ASP A 82 -42.20 -19.57 16.39
CA ASP A 82 -42.79 -18.26 16.00
C ASP A 82 -44.09 -18.38 15.17
N ALA A 83 -44.70 -19.57 15.06
CA ALA A 83 -46.02 -19.76 14.45
C ALA A 83 -47.19 -19.17 15.28
N ALA A 84 -46.90 -18.35 16.30
CA ALA A 84 -47.86 -17.67 17.18
C ALA A 84 -48.16 -16.26 16.65
N GLY A 85 -49.18 -16.14 15.80
CA GLY A 85 -49.66 -14.84 15.28
C GLY A 85 -50.34 -14.94 13.92
N LEU A 86 -49.82 -15.81 13.03
CA LEU A 86 -50.46 -16.08 11.73
C LEU A 86 -51.70 -16.95 11.89
N THR A 87 -52.77 -16.59 11.18
CA THR A 87 -53.98 -17.40 11.00
C THR A 87 -53.69 -18.69 10.21
N ALA A 88 -54.64 -19.63 10.21
CA ALA A 88 -54.51 -20.89 9.47
C ALA A 88 -54.38 -20.66 7.95
N GLU A 89 -55.13 -19.71 7.40
CA GLU A 89 -55.11 -19.41 5.95
C GLU A 89 -53.83 -18.65 5.55
N GLU A 90 -53.27 -17.81 6.43
CA GLU A 90 -51.95 -17.19 6.24
C GLU A 90 -50.82 -18.23 6.24
N LYS A 91 -50.83 -19.19 7.19
CA LYS A 91 -49.84 -20.29 7.22
C LYS A 91 -49.89 -21.14 5.95
N LYS A 92 -51.10 -21.48 5.50
CA LYS A 92 -51.37 -22.21 4.25
C LYS A 92 -50.91 -21.40 3.01
N THR A 93 -51.10 -20.08 3.02
CA THR A 93 -50.58 -19.16 2.00
C THR A 93 -49.05 -19.17 1.92
N VAL A 94 -48.35 -19.05 3.05
CA VAL A 94 -46.87 -19.14 3.11
C VAL A 94 -46.37 -20.49 2.60
N GLN A 95 -47.04 -21.59 2.96
CA GLN A 95 -46.72 -22.94 2.46
C GLN A 95 -46.92 -23.05 0.94
N ASN A 96 -48.04 -22.56 0.41
CA ASN A 96 -48.35 -22.59 -1.03
C ASN A 96 -47.34 -21.80 -1.86
N VAL A 97 -46.97 -20.58 -1.42
CA VAL A 97 -45.95 -19.75 -2.08
C VAL A 97 -44.59 -20.48 -2.08
N ASN A 98 -44.16 -20.99 -0.94
CA ASN A 98 -42.89 -21.73 -0.83
C ASN A 98 -42.88 -22.99 -1.72
N ALA A 99 -43.99 -23.73 -1.81
CA ALA A 99 -44.12 -24.88 -2.70
C ALA A 99 -44.04 -24.49 -4.18
N SER A 100 -44.59 -23.33 -4.59
CA SER A 100 -44.47 -22.82 -5.96
C SER A 100 -43.03 -22.42 -6.30
N VAL A 101 -42.34 -21.70 -5.40
CA VAL A 101 -40.91 -21.35 -5.58
C VAL A 101 -40.02 -22.60 -5.61
N LEU A 102 -40.30 -23.61 -4.79
CA LEU A 102 -39.54 -24.87 -4.77
C LEU A 102 -39.79 -25.72 -6.02
N ARG A 103 -41.01 -25.71 -6.59
CA ARG A 103 -41.28 -26.32 -7.90
C ARG A 103 -40.52 -25.61 -9.02
N ALA A 104 -40.50 -24.27 -9.05
CA ALA A 104 -39.73 -23.52 -10.04
C ALA A 104 -38.24 -23.90 -10.03
N GLY A 105 -37.61 -23.95 -8.85
CA GLY A 105 -36.23 -24.40 -8.71
C GLY A 105 -35.97 -25.84 -9.20
N LYS A 106 -36.96 -26.73 -9.08
CA LYS A 106 -36.87 -28.11 -9.62
C LYS A 106 -37.00 -28.15 -11.14
N SER A 107 -37.92 -27.39 -11.73
CA SER A 107 -38.05 -27.31 -13.20
C SER A 107 -36.81 -26.68 -13.83
N TYR A 108 -36.26 -25.61 -13.24
CA TYR A 108 -34.99 -25.01 -13.68
C TYR A 108 -33.83 -26.02 -13.64
N ALA A 109 -33.71 -26.78 -12.55
CA ALA A 109 -32.68 -27.81 -12.40
C ALA A 109 -32.90 -29.06 -13.29
N ALA A 110 -34.02 -29.13 -14.02
CA ALA A 110 -34.32 -30.11 -15.05
C ALA A 110 -34.31 -29.50 -16.47
N GLU A 111 -33.78 -28.28 -16.61
CA GLU A 111 -33.70 -27.50 -17.87
C GLU A 111 -35.08 -27.16 -18.50
N ASP A 112 -36.17 -27.33 -17.73
CA ASP A 112 -37.53 -26.91 -18.08
C ASP A 112 -37.77 -25.47 -17.59
N PHE A 113 -37.22 -24.52 -18.35
CA PHE A 113 -37.27 -23.10 -18.03
C PHE A 113 -38.68 -22.51 -18.17
N ASP A 114 -39.53 -23.03 -19.06
CA ASP A 114 -40.91 -22.57 -19.24
C ASP A 114 -41.82 -23.00 -18.07
N ALA A 115 -41.76 -24.25 -17.62
CA ALA A 115 -42.51 -24.67 -16.42
C ALA A 115 -41.97 -23.98 -15.16
N SER A 116 -40.65 -23.73 -15.10
CA SER A 116 -40.06 -22.91 -14.04
C SER A 116 -40.64 -21.50 -14.03
N ALA A 117 -40.74 -20.85 -15.20
CA ALA A 117 -41.32 -19.54 -15.35
C ALA A 117 -42.81 -19.51 -14.95
N GLU A 118 -43.62 -20.52 -15.31
CA GLU A 118 -45.00 -20.65 -14.84
C GLU A 118 -45.12 -20.84 -13.32
N HIS A 119 -44.22 -21.60 -12.71
CA HIS A 119 -44.17 -21.75 -11.26
C HIS A 119 -43.79 -20.44 -10.55
N ILE A 120 -42.93 -19.60 -11.15
CA ILE A 120 -42.66 -18.24 -10.67
C ILE A 120 -43.84 -17.30 -10.88
N ARG A 121 -44.50 -17.30 -12.05
CA ARG A 121 -45.74 -16.53 -12.31
C ARG A 121 -46.82 -16.87 -11.29
N THR A 122 -46.97 -18.16 -10.96
CA THR A 122 -47.87 -18.66 -9.92
C THR A 122 -47.50 -18.13 -8.53
N ALA A 123 -46.23 -18.19 -8.14
CA ALA A 123 -45.77 -17.70 -6.84
C ALA A 123 -45.95 -16.18 -6.68
N VAL A 124 -45.66 -15.40 -7.73
CA VAL A 124 -45.90 -13.95 -7.78
C VAL A 124 -47.38 -13.63 -7.56
N LYS A 125 -48.28 -14.31 -8.28
CA LYS A 125 -49.74 -14.10 -8.15
C LYS A 125 -50.24 -14.45 -6.75
N GLN A 126 -49.73 -15.53 -6.15
CA GLN A 126 -50.05 -15.92 -4.78
C GLN A 126 -49.63 -14.85 -3.75
N ILE A 127 -48.43 -14.26 -3.88
CA ILE A 127 -47.97 -13.18 -3.00
C ILE A 127 -48.77 -11.90 -3.22
N GLN A 128 -49.05 -11.52 -4.47
CA GLN A 128 -49.83 -10.33 -4.79
C GLN A 128 -51.26 -10.38 -4.26
N GLU A 129 -51.89 -11.56 -4.20
CA GLU A 129 -53.21 -11.69 -3.56
C GLU A 129 -53.10 -11.67 -2.03
N ALA A 130 -52.13 -12.41 -1.48
CA ALA A 130 -51.89 -12.50 -0.03
C ALA A 130 -51.64 -11.14 0.62
N THR A 131 -50.91 -10.25 -0.05
CA THR A 131 -50.46 -8.96 0.50
C THR A 131 -51.45 -7.81 0.35
N LYS A 132 -52.58 -7.98 -0.37
CA LYS A 132 -53.63 -6.95 -0.45
C LYS A 132 -54.30 -6.67 0.91
N ASN A 133 -54.58 -7.74 1.65
CA ASN A 133 -55.30 -7.72 2.92
C ASN A 133 -54.55 -8.48 4.04
N GLY A 134 -53.31 -8.88 3.79
CA GLY A 134 -52.51 -9.71 4.70
C GLY A 134 -51.91 -8.93 5.86
N SER A 135 -51.61 -9.62 6.97
CA SER A 135 -50.93 -9.00 8.11
C SER A 135 -49.49 -8.59 7.77
N GLN A 136 -48.94 -7.64 8.52
CA GLN A 136 -47.52 -7.30 8.49
C GLN A 136 -46.62 -8.54 8.71
N ARG A 137 -47.03 -9.44 9.63
CA ARG A 137 -46.33 -10.70 9.92
C ARG A 137 -46.38 -11.68 8.74
N LEU A 138 -47.49 -11.75 8.00
CA LEU A 138 -47.56 -12.52 6.74
C LEU A 138 -46.59 -11.95 5.69
N TYR A 139 -46.49 -10.62 5.57
CA TYR A 139 -45.55 -9.99 4.65
C TYR A 139 -44.09 -10.36 4.97
N ASP A 140 -43.72 -10.30 6.25
CA ASP A 140 -42.35 -10.62 6.71
C ASP A 140 -41.98 -12.09 6.46
N GLU A 141 -42.92 -13.01 6.70
CA GLU A 141 -42.76 -14.47 6.44
C GLU A 141 -42.72 -14.80 4.94
N LEU A 142 -43.31 -13.96 4.08
CA LEU A 142 -43.20 -14.06 2.62
C LEU A 142 -41.93 -13.41 2.06
N LEU A 143 -41.23 -12.57 2.82
CA LEU A 143 -40.04 -11.85 2.36
C LEU A 143 -38.90 -12.76 1.85
N PRO A 144 -38.57 -13.90 2.49
CA PRO A 144 -37.59 -14.84 1.95
C PRO A 144 -38.04 -15.51 0.65
N ALA A 145 -39.34 -15.60 0.38
CA ALA A 145 -39.87 -16.10 -0.90
C ALA A 145 -39.78 -15.02 -2.01
N MET A 146 -40.12 -13.76 -1.69
CA MET A 146 -39.96 -12.62 -2.60
C MET A 146 -38.51 -12.47 -3.10
N GLN A 147 -37.53 -12.56 -2.19
CA GLN A 147 -36.10 -12.51 -2.53
C GLN A 147 -35.64 -13.68 -3.41
N ARG A 148 -36.23 -14.88 -3.25
CA ARG A 148 -35.92 -16.05 -4.10
C ARG A 148 -36.56 -15.93 -5.48
N ILE A 149 -37.75 -15.35 -5.57
CA ILE A 149 -38.45 -15.06 -6.84
C ILE A 149 -37.60 -14.11 -7.70
N GLU A 150 -37.11 -13.01 -7.14
CA GLU A 150 -36.23 -12.06 -7.86
C GLU A 150 -35.00 -12.76 -8.46
N LYS A 151 -34.29 -13.55 -7.66
CA LYS A 151 -33.12 -14.33 -8.13
C LYS A 151 -33.49 -15.35 -9.22
N ALA A 152 -34.58 -16.10 -9.03
CA ALA A 152 -35.03 -17.08 -10.02
C ALA A 152 -35.43 -16.43 -11.36
N ARG A 153 -35.95 -15.20 -11.34
CA ARG A 153 -36.26 -14.42 -12.55
C ARG A 153 -35.00 -13.94 -13.26
N THR A 154 -33.98 -13.49 -12.53
CA THR A 154 -32.68 -13.13 -13.14
C THR A 154 -32.00 -14.34 -13.77
N LEU A 155 -32.11 -15.52 -13.14
CA LEU A 155 -31.61 -16.77 -13.71
C LEU A 155 -32.36 -17.13 -15.01
N LEU A 156 -33.70 -17.13 -14.99
CA LEU A 156 -34.51 -17.41 -16.18
C LEU A 156 -34.27 -16.43 -17.35
N ASP A 157 -33.94 -15.16 -17.06
CA ASP A 157 -33.60 -14.17 -18.07
C ASP A 157 -32.27 -14.47 -18.78
N PHE A 158 -31.28 -15.05 -18.07
CA PHE A 158 -30.05 -15.55 -18.70
C PHE A 158 -30.28 -16.75 -19.63
N GLU A 159 -31.27 -17.60 -19.33
CA GLU A 159 -31.71 -18.71 -20.21
C GLU A 159 -32.69 -18.23 -21.31
N GLY A 160 -32.95 -16.92 -21.42
CA GLY A 160 -33.82 -16.31 -22.43
C GLY A 160 -35.32 -16.25 -22.11
N VAL A 161 -35.73 -16.67 -20.91
CA VAL A 161 -37.15 -16.72 -20.48
C VAL A 161 -37.49 -15.50 -19.61
N THR A 162 -37.56 -14.32 -20.24
CA THR A 162 -37.85 -13.05 -19.58
C THR A 162 -39.23 -13.04 -18.89
N LEU A 163 -39.28 -12.51 -17.66
CA LEU A 163 -40.52 -12.41 -16.85
C LEU A 163 -40.89 -10.94 -16.53
N PRO A 164 -42.16 -10.51 -16.67
CA PRO A 164 -42.59 -9.13 -16.35
C PRO A 164 -42.23 -8.73 -14.92
N SER A 165 -41.71 -7.51 -14.70
CA SER A 165 -41.08 -7.05 -13.45
C SER A 165 -41.89 -7.34 -12.18
N PHE A 166 -41.25 -7.91 -11.15
CA PHE A 166 -41.88 -8.11 -9.83
C PHE A 166 -41.54 -6.94 -8.90
N THR A 167 -42.47 -5.99 -8.77
CA THR A 167 -42.43 -4.99 -7.70
C THR A 167 -42.91 -5.66 -6.40
N ARG A 168 -42.08 -5.64 -5.35
CA ARG A 168 -42.54 -6.10 -4.02
C ARG A 168 -43.72 -5.24 -3.55
N PRO A 169 -44.79 -5.84 -2.99
CA PRO A 169 -45.83 -5.11 -2.29
C PRO A 169 -45.24 -4.22 -1.18
N LYS A 170 -45.90 -3.11 -0.82
CA LYS A 170 -45.50 -2.33 0.36
C LYS A 170 -45.84 -3.12 1.62
N ARG A 171 -44.92 -3.15 2.60
CA ARG A 171 -45.16 -3.72 3.94
C ARG A 171 -46.29 -2.93 4.63
N PRO A 172 -47.32 -3.58 5.17
CA PRO A 172 -48.34 -2.90 5.96
C PRO A 172 -47.73 -2.22 7.20
N GLU A 173 -48.07 -0.95 7.42
CA GLU A 173 -47.63 -0.16 8.57
C GLU A 173 -48.57 -0.32 9.78
N ASP A 174 -48.04 -0.24 10.98
CA ASP A 174 -48.81 -0.33 12.23
C ASP A 174 -49.71 0.89 12.44
N ALA A 175 -50.95 0.66 12.87
CA ALA A 175 -51.91 1.72 13.14
C ALA A 175 -51.66 2.40 14.51
N PRO A 176 -51.25 3.68 14.57
CA PRO A 176 -50.95 4.34 15.85
C PRO A 176 -52.22 4.76 16.61
N ALA A 177 -52.09 4.94 17.93
CA ALA A 177 -53.19 5.33 18.80
C ALA A 177 -53.70 6.76 18.55
N LYS A 178 -54.98 7.01 18.88
CA LYS A 178 -55.73 8.23 18.55
C LYS A 178 -55.20 9.51 19.20
N ALA A 179 -55.04 10.56 18.40
CA ALA A 179 -55.01 11.96 18.84
C ALA A 179 -56.10 12.79 18.11
N LYS A 180 -56.46 13.97 18.64
CA LYS A 180 -57.61 14.78 18.18
C LYS A 180 -57.23 15.86 17.13
N PRO A 181 -58.19 16.37 16.34
CA PRO A 181 -57.89 17.03 15.06
C PRO A 181 -57.52 18.52 15.17
N GLY A 182 -56.65 18.95 14.25
CA GLY A 182 -56.37 20.35 13.89
C GLY A 182 -56.20 20.48 12.38
N THR A 183 -56.72 21.56 11.78
CA THR A 183 -57.01 21.63 10.34
C THR A 183 -55.92 22.32 9.50
N ARG A 184 -55.34 21.62 8.51
CA ARG A 184 -55.03 22.17 7.17
C ARG A 184 -54.77 21.05 6.12
N PRO A 185 -54.59 21.35 4.81
CA PRO A 185 -55.50 20.83 3.78
C PRO A 185 -54.96 19.61 3.02
N THR A 186 -55.82 19.05 2.17
CA THR A 186 -55.49 18.06 1.15
C THR A 186 -54.34 18.52 0.23
N PRO A 187 -53.31 17.68 0.01
CA PRO A 187 -52.40 17.83 -1.11
C PRO A 187 -53.15 17.54 -2.41
N GLY A 188 -53.57 18.59 -3.11
CA GLY A 188 -53.95 18.47 -4.51
C GLY A 188 -52.73 18.13 -5.37
N ASN A 189 -52.93 17.39 -6.46
CA ASN A 189 -51.87 16.97 -7.37
C ASN A 189 -51.09 18.19 -7.92
N PRO A 190 -49.78 18.37 -7.63
CA PRO A 190 -49.03 19.54 -8.08
C PRO A 190 -48.69 19.42 -9.58
N GLN A 191 -49.52 20.03 -10.42
CA GLN A 191 -49.14 20.32 -11.80
C GLN A 191 -47.95 21.32 -11.78
N PRO A 192 -46.88 21.12 -12.56
CA PRO A 192 -45.61 21.81 -12.33
C PRO A 192 -45.68 23.33 -12.56
N ALA A 193 -45.00 24.08 -11.70
CA ALA A 193 -44.75 25.50 -11.90
C ALA A 193 -43.68 25.73 -12.99
N PRO A 194 -43.66 26.88 -13.69
CA PRO A 194 -42.65 27.17 -14.70
C PRO A 194 -41.25 27.29 -14.08
N THR A 195 -40.35 26.37 -14.42
CA THR A 195 -38.94 26.40 -13.98
C THR A 195 -38.06 27.15 -14.98
N ASP A 196 -38.41 28.40 -15.27
CA ASP A 196 -37.59 29.27 -16.13
C ASP A 196 -36.27 29.63 -15.43
N GLY A 197 -35.22 28.86 -15.72
CA GLY A 197 -33.85 29.10 -15.24
C GLY A 197 -33.09 27.88 -14.72
N LEU A 198 -33.73 26.72 -14.49
CA LEU A 198 -33.05 25.52 -14.01
C LEU A 198 -32.27 24.82 -15.14
N SER A 199 -30.98 25.12 -15.21
CA SER A 199 -30.03 24.62 -16.20
C SER A 199 -29.40 23.30 -15.76
N PHE A 200 -29.41 22.27 -16.61
CA PHE A 200 -28.71 21.02 -16.30
C PHE A 200 -27.19 21.27 -16.23
N THR A 201 -26.63 21.85 -17.29
CA THR A 201 -25.19 22.10 -17.45
C THR A 201 -24.63 23.04 -16.37
N LYS A 202 -25.39 24.01 -15.87
CA LYS A 202 -24.92 24.99 -14.87
C LYS A 202 -25.32 24.69 -13.44
N SER A 203 -26.39 23.93 -13.19
CA SER A 203 -26.94 23.73 -11.83
C SER A 203 -26.94 22.27 -11.36
N VAL A 204 -27.03 21.30 -12.28
CA VAL A 204 -27.17 19.87 -11.94
C VAL A 204 -25.88 19.10 -12.17
N ALA A 205 -25.26 19.31 -13.34
CA ALA A 205 -23.98 18.73 -13.74
C ALA A 205 -22.85 18.94 -12.72
N PRO A 206 -22.66 20.14 -12.11
CA PRO A 206 -21.64 20.32 -11.07
C PRO A 206 -21.90 19.48 -9.82
N ILE A 207 -23.15 19.38 -9.37
CA ILE A 207 -23.54 18.58 -8.19
C ILE A 207 -23.25 17.10 -8.45
N LEU A 208 -23.71 16.56 -9.59
CA LEU A 208 -23.48 15.16 -9.95
C LEU A 208 -21.99 14.85 -10.11
N SER A 209 -21.22 15.74 -10.74
CA SER A 209 -19.77 15.61 -10.88
C SER A 209 -19.05 15.58 -9.52
N ALA A 210 -19.28 16.59 -8.67
CA ALA A 210 -18.56 16.77 -7.41
C ALA A 210 -18.94 15.75 -6.33
N ARG A 211 -20.22 15.34 -6.29
CA ARG A 211 -20.75 14.42 -5.27
C ARG A 211 -20.68 12.96 -5.68
N CYS A 212 -20.90 12.64 -6.97
CA CYS A 212 -21.07 11.26 -7.45
C CYS A 212 -20.06 10.84 -8.53
N GLY A 213 -19.48 11.79 -9.28
CA GLY A 213 -18.61 11.53 -10.44
C GLY A 213 -17.37 10.70 -10.15
N ARG A 214 -16.74 10.86 -8.97
CA ARG A 214 -15.55 10.06 -8.56
C ARG A 214 -15.79 8.54 -8.56
N CYS A 215 -17.04 8.09 -8.41
CA CYS A 215 -17.36 6.65 -8.40
C CYS A 215 -18.18 6.23 -9.62
N HIS A 216 -18.99 7.13 -10.18
CA HIS A 216 -19.94 6.81 -11.24
C HIS A 216 -19.59 7.42 -12.62
N ALA A 217 -18.59 8.29 -12.74
CA ALA A 217 -18.10 8.76 -14.04
C ALA A 217 -16.82 8.02 -14.50
N SER A 218 -15.90 7.72 -13.59
CA SER A 218 -14.67 6.96 -13.89
C SER A 218 -14.89 5.44 -13.86
N ASP A 219 -15.45 4.94 -12.75
CA ASP A 219 -15.43 3.52 -12.39
C ASP A 219 -16.78 2.80 -12.53
N SER A 220 -17.85 3.53 -12.85
CA SER A 220 -19.24 3.04 -12.96
C SER A 220 -19.65 2.11 -11.79
N LYS A 221 -19.26 2.44 -10.55
CA LYS A 221 -19.45 1.54 -9.39
C LYS A 221 -20.92 1.17 -9.23
N GLY A 222 -21.21 -0.12 -9.01
CA GLY A 222 -22.58 -0.63 -8.93
C GLY A 222 -23.35 -0.57 -10.25
N GLY A 223 -22.66 -0.66 -11.39
CA GLY A 223 -23.25 -0.67 -12.74
C GLY A 223 -23.66 0.70 -13.28
N PHE A 224 -23.86 1.69 -12.40
CA PHE A 224 -24.37 3.01 -12.77
C PHE A 224 -23.27 3.94 -13.25
N ASN A 225 -23.44 4.45 -14.48
CA ASN A 225 -22.56 5.39 -15.15
C ASN A 225 -23.26 6.75 -15.32
N LEU A 226 -22.60 7.84 -14.91
CA LEU A 226 -23.05 9.23 -15.10
C LEU A 226 -22.03 10.09 -15.87
N ALA A 227 -21.08 9.49 -16.58
CA ALA A 227 -20.05 10.23 -17.31
C ALA A 227 -20.62 11.20 -18.36
N THR A 228 -21.76 10.86 -18.97
CA THR A 228 -22.48 11.65 -19.98
C THR A 228 -23.96 11.77 -19.59
N TYR A 229 -24.70 12.76 -20.10
CA TYR A 229 -26.15 12.85 -19.85
C TYR A 229 -26.89 11.63 -20.41
N ALA A 230 -26.46 11.13 -21.58
CA ALA A 230 -27.01 9.91 -22.17
C ALA A 230 -26.81 8.68 -21.28
N ALA A 231 -25.64 8.53 -20.63
CA ALA A 231 -25.40 7.44 -19.68
C ALA A 231 -26.23 7.59 -18.39
N LEU A 232 -26.25 8.80 -17.83
CA LEU A 232 -27.01 9.18 -16.64
C LEU A 232 -28.51 8.82 -16.77
N MET A 233 -29.12 9.19 -17.89
CA MET A 233 -30.54 8.92 -18.15
C MET A 233 -30.84 7.49 -18.62
N LYS A 234 -29.86 6.79 -19.22
CA LYS A 234 -29.99 5.37 -19.55
C LYS A 234 -30.02 4.50 -18.29
N GLY A 235 -29.24 4.87 -17.28
CA GLY A 235 -29.09 4.08 -16.05
C GLY A 235 -28.25 2.80 -16.23
N PRO A 236 -28.06 2.03 -15.14
CA PRO A 236 -27.44 0.71 -15.18
C PRO A 236 -28.36 -0.36 -15.80
N PRO A 237 -27.86 -1.58 -16.10
CA PRO A 237 -28.66 -2.66 -16.66
C PRO A 237 -29.89 -3.05 -15.83
N GLU A 238 -29.85 -2.86 -14.51
CA GLU A 238 -30.93 -3.19 -13.57
C GLU A 238 -32.11 -2.20 -13.57
N GLY A 239 -32.04 -1.10 -14.34
CA GLY A 239 -33.15 -0.19 -14.58
C GLY A 239 -32.81 1.30 -14.48
N VAL A 240 -33.77 2.15 -14.84
CA VAL A 240 -33.61 3.61 -14.90
C VAL A 240 -33.45 4.22 -13.49
N VAL A 241 -32.47 5.12 -13.32
CA VAL A 241 -32.15 5.78 -12.03
C VAL A 241 -32.87 7.12 -11.85
N ILE A 242 -33.32 7.75 -12.94
CA ILE A 242 -34.04 9.03 -12.95
C ILE A 242 -35.31 8.91 -13.81
N PHE A 243 -36.46 9.01 -13.15
CA PHE A 243 -37.75 9.10 -13.83
C PHE A 243 -38.12 10.58 -13.98
N ALA A 244 -38.08 11.08 -15.21
CA ALA A 244 -38.43 12.46 -15.53
C ALA A 244 -39.86 12.79 -15.05
N GLY A 245 -40.00 13.82 -14.22
CA GLY A 245 -41.26 14.22 -13.58
C GLY A 245 -41.54 13.56 -12.22
N ASP A 246 -40.80 12.52 -11.81
CA ASP A 246 -41.07 11.76 -10.58
C ASP A 246 -39.84 11.65 -9.67
N THR A 247 -39.83 12.46 -8.61
CA THR A 247 -38.79 12.42 -7.56
C THR A 247 -38.95 11.27 -6.55
N VAL A 248 -40.07 10.56 -6.54
CA VAL A 248 -40.35 9.45 -5.60
C VAL A 248 -39.96 8.11 -6.21
N GLY A 249 -40.21 7.90 -7.51
CA GLY A 249 -39.70 6.78 -8.28
C GLY A 249 -38.22 6.90 -8.68
N SER A 250 -37.66 8.12 -8.70
CA SER A 250 -36.24 8.35 -9.01
C SER A 250 -35.31 7.83 -7.91
N ARG A 251 -34.71 6.66 -8.15
CA ARG A 251 -33.70 6.02 -7.29
C ARG A 251 -32.51 6.92 -6.91
N LEU A 252 -32.18 7.91 -7.75
CA LEU A 252 -31.21 8.96 -7.42
C LEU A 252 -31.59 9.74 -6.16
N ILE A 253 -32.87 10.09 -6.02
CA ILE A 253 -33.39 10.84 -4.87
C ILE A 253 -33.52 9.93 -3.65
N GLU A 254 -34.13 8.74 -3.83
CA GLU A 254 -34.28 7.71 -2.79
C GLU A 254 -32.94 7.47 -2.06
N THR A 255 -31.88 7.14 -2.81
CA THR A 255 -30.58 6.77 -2.23
C THR A 255 -29.82 7.94 -1.59
N ILE A 256 -30.18 9.19 -1.91
CA ILE A 256 -29.66 10.38 -1.20
C ILE A 256 -30.45 10.60 0.10
N GLU A 257 -31.76 10.37 0.11
CA GLU A 257 -32.62 10.58 1.28
C GLU A 257 -32.53 9.45 2.32
N THR A 258 -32.22 8.21 1.92
CA THR A 258 -31.85 7.13 2.87
C THR A 258 -30.44 7.29 3.44
N GLY A 259 -29.61 8.16 2.85
CA GLY A 259 -28.19 8.29 3.17
C GLY A 259 -27.30 7.16 2.63
N ASP A 260 -27.84 6.28 1.77
CA ASP A 260 -27.07 5.24 1.09
C ASP A 260 -25.99 5.79 0.16
N MET A 261 -26.19 7.00 -0.36
CA MET A 261 -25.31 7.70 -1.29
C MET A 261 -25.24 9.21 -0.98
N PRO A 262 -24.11 9.88 -1.27
CA PRO A 262 -22.84 9.31 -1.72
C PRO A 262 -22.06 8.72 -0.54
N ARG A 263 -21.58 7.48 -0.68
CA ARG A 263 -20.83 6.79 0.39
C ARG A 263 -19.48 7.48 0.61
N GLY A 264 -19.02 7.50 1.87
CA GLY A 264 -17.70 8.02 2.24
C GLY A 264 -17.65 9.52 2.54
N GLY A 265 -18.41 9.95 3.55
CA GLY A 265 -18.35 11.32 4.10
C GLY A 265 -18.95 12.42 3.23
N GLY A 266 -19.17 12.17 1.93
CA GLY A 266 -19.91 13.07 1.06
C GLY A 266 -21.35 13.27 1.56
N LYS A 267 -21.83 14.51 1.54
CA LYS A 267 -23.23 14.85 1.76
C LYS A 267 -23.71 15.70 0.59
N VAL A 268 -24.94 15.46 0.16
CA VAL A 268 -25.70 16.40 -0.65
C VAL A 268 -26.45 17.30 0.33
N THR A 269 -26.23 18.61 0.27
CA THR A 269 -26.95 19.55 1.15
C THR A 269 -28.43 19.61 0.79
N PRO A 270 -29.32 20.04 1.71
CA PRO A 270 -30.75 20.22 1.40
C PRO A 270 -31.00 21.17 0.21
N ALA A 271 -30.10 22.14 -0.02
CA ALA A 271 -30.17 23.04 -1.18
C ALA A 271 -29.81 22.32 -2.49
N GLU A 272 -28.72 21.55 -2.52
CA GLU A 272 -28.34 20.72 -3.68
C GLU A 272 -29.41 19.65 -3.98
N LEU A 273 -29.93 18.99 -2.95
CA LEU A 273 -31.02 18.01 -3.09
C LEU A 273 -32.29 18.67 -3.65
N LYS A 274 -32.60 19.90 -3.24
CA LYS A 274 -33.72 20.65 -3.83
C LYS A 274 -33.48 20.93 -5.32
N ILE A 275 -32.27 21.34 -5.73
CA ILE A 275 -31.93 21.55 -7.14
C ILE A 275 -32.10 20.26 -7.96
N LEU A 276 -31.63 19.11 -7.43
CA LEU A 276 -31.83 17.80 -8.07
C LEU A 276 -33.33 17.45 -8.19
N LYS A 277 -34.12 17.66 -7.12
CA LYS A 277 -35.57 17.42 -7.12
C LYS A 277 -36.30 18.32 -8.12
N ASP A 278 -36.06 19.64 -8.06
CA ASP A 278 -36.72 20.62 -8.94
C ASP A 278 -36.44 20.32 -10.42
N TRP A 279 -35.20 19.96 -10.77
CA TRP A 279 -34.83 19.56 -12.14
C TRP A 279 -35.51 18.26 -12.58
N ILE A 280 -35.63 17.25 -11.71
CA ILE A 280 -36.37 16.03 -12.03
C ILE A 280 -37.85 16.35 -12.27
N LEU A 281 -38.48 17.14 -11.40
CA LEU A 281 -39.88 17.59 -11.57
C LEU A 281 -40.09 18.42 -12.84
N ALA A 282 -39.09 19.19 -13.27
CA ALA A 282 -39.08 19.92 -14.56
C ALA A 282 -38.96 19.02 -15.80
N GLY A 283 -38.92 17.69 -15.62
CA GLY A 283 -38.78 16.69 -16.68
C GLY A 283 -37.34 16.26 -16.96
N ALA A 284 -36.42 16.46 -16.01
CA ALA A 284 -35.01 16.03 -16.08
C ALA A 284 -34.26 16.46 -17.35
N LYS A 285 -34.62 17.60 -17.94
CA LYS A 285 -34.20 18.02 -19.29
C LYS A 285 -32.70 18.32 -19.38
N PHE A 286 -32.13 18.09 -20.57
CA PHE A 286 -30.78 18.55 -20.95
C PHE A 286 -30.85 19.92 -21.63
N ASP A 287 -29.84 20.77 -21.39
CA ASP A 287 -29.69 22.09 -22.00
C ASP A 287 -28.29 22.34 -22.62
N GLY A 288 -27.47 21.30 -22.72
CA GLY A 288 -26.16 21.35 -23.39
C GLY A 288 -26.25 21.07 -24.89
N THR A 289 -25.12 21.21 -25.59
CA THR A 289 -25.01 21.04 -27.04
C THR A 289 -24.93 19.58 -27.51
N ASP A 290 -24.43 18.66 -26.67
CA ASP A 290 -24.33 17.24 -26.97
C ASP A 290 -24.58 16.39 -25.70
N PRO A 291 -25.63 15.54 -25.65
CA PRO A 291 -25.91 14.68 -24.50
C PRO A 291 -24.93 13.50 -24.36
N ALA A 292 -24.16 13.18 -25.40
CA ALA A 292 -23.09 12.17 -25.36
C ALA A 292 -21.73 12.76 -24.94
N ALA A 293 -21.58 14.09 -24.88
CA ALA A 293 -20.40 14.71 -24.32
C ALA A 293 -20.26 14.40 -22.81
N PRO A 294 -19.02 14.37 -22.27
CA PRO A 294 -18.82 14.22 -20.85
C PRO A 294 -19.49 15.36 -20.07
N ILE A 295 -20.24 15.03 -19.01
CA ILE A 295 -20.81 16.03 -18.08
C ILE A 295 -19.69 16.88 -17.47
N ALA A 296 -18.51 16.28 -17.27
CA ALA A 296 -17.29 16.97 -16.85
C ALA A 296 -16.76 18.00 -17.86
N ALA A 297 -17.14 17.98 -19.14
CA ALA A 297 -16.65 18.95 -20.14
C ALA A 297 -17.29 20.35 -19.99
N GLY A 298 -18.39 20.46 -19.24
CA GLY A 298 -18.95 21.74 -18.79
C GLY A 298 -18.23 22.33 -17.57
N ALA A 299 -17.45 21.51 -16.86
CA ALA A 299 -16.51 21.99 -15.85
C ALA A 299 -15.16 22.25 -16.54
N THR A 300 -14.74 23.51 -16.56
CA THR A 300 -13.32 23.84 -16.83
C THR A 300 -12.45 23.02 -15.88
N ALA A 301 -11.40 22.36 -16.40
CA ALA A 301 -10.53 21.46 -15.66
C ALA A 301 -9.55 22.19 -14.70
N ASP A 302 -10.09 23.13 -13.94
CA ASP A 302 -9.39 24.12 -13.11
C ASP A 302 -10.22 24.50 -11.86
N GLU A 303 -11.14 23.63 -11.42
CA GLU A 303 -11.62 23.67 -10.02
C GLU A 303 -10.58 22.94 -9.14
N PRO A 304 -10.14 23.51 -8.00
CA PRO A 304 -9.06 22.91 -7.21
C PRO A 304 -9.36 21.49 -6.73
N PRO A 305 -8.34 20.65 -6.49
CA PRO A 305 -8.55 19.44 -5.71
C PRO A 305 -9.19 19.83 -4.36
N ARG A 306 -10.26 19.11 -3.97
CA ARG A 306 -10.93 19.25 -2.64
C ARG A 306 -9.88 19.60 -1.58
N PRO A 307 -10.07 20.65 -0.75
CA PRO A 307 -9.03 21.15 0.15
C PRO A 307 -8.38 20.02 0.94
N ARG A 308 -7.22 19.55 0.46
CA ARG A 308 -6.53 18.42 1.08
C ARG A 308 -6.19 18.85 2.49
N LEU A 309 -6.48 18.01 3.48
CA LEU A 309 -6.00 18.20 4.84
C LEU A 309 -4.47 18.31 4.76
N LYS A 310 -3.97 19.55 4.86
CA LYS A 310 -2.53 19.81 4.80
C LYS A 310 -1.94 19.28 6.09
N ALA A 311 -0.82 18.57 5.99
CA ALA A 311 -0.08 18.12 7.16
C ALA A 311 0.29 19.34 8.03
N MET A 312 -0.44 19.52 9.14
CA MET A 312 -0.11 20.52 10.14
C MET A 312 1.12 20.02 10.89
N LYS A 313 2.15 20.84 11.04
CA LYS A 313 3.33 20.44 11.83
C LYS A 313 3.00 20.55 13.32
N ALA A 314 3.49 19.60 14.10
CA ALA A 314 3.39 19.64 15.56
C ALA A 314 4.04 20.93 16.10
N THR A 315 3.43 21.50 17.14
CA THR A 315 3.83 22.76 17.77
C THR A 315 4.70 22.56 19.01
N GLY A 316 4.86 21.32 19.48
CA GLY A 316 5.55 20.98 20.73
C GLY A 316 4.65 21.15 21.96
N LYS A 317 3.33 21.07 21.77
CA LYS A 317 2.30 21.15 22.83
C LYS A 317 1.39 19.93 22.88
N GLU A 318 1.43 19.14 21.81
CA GLU A 318 0.72 17.89 21.61
C GLU A 318 1.28 16.83 22.57
N THR A 319 0.40 16.02 23.15
CA THR A 319 0.77 14.96 24.10
C THR A 319 1.02 13.62 23.42
N VAL A 320 0.61 13.46 22.16
CA VAL A 320 0.83 12.23 21.37
C VAL A 320 1.69 12.53 20.14
N SER A 321 2.82 11.84 20.02
CA SER A 321 3.70 11.87 18.87
C SER A 321 3.12 11.06 17.72
N PHE A 322 2.95 11.65 16.54
CA PHE A 322 2.53 10.84 15.39
C PHE A 322 3.62 9.83 15.03
N ALA A 323 4.88 10.27 14.95
CA ALA A 323 5.99 9.43 14.53
C ALA A 323 6.35 8.34 15.55
N ALA A 324 6.31 8.62 16.86
CA ALA A 324 6.69 7.65 17.89
C ALA A 324 5.53 6.79 18.40
N ASP A 325 4.31 7.33 18.51
CA ASP A 325 3.18 6.63 19.15
C ASP A 325 2.19 6.04 18.13
N VAL A 326 1.78 6.83 17.12
CA VAL A 326 0.72 6.45 16.17
C VAL A 326 1.26 5.67 14.97
N ALA A 327 2.38 6.09 14.39
CA ALA A 327 2.95 5.44 13.22
C ALA A 327 3.34 3.96 13.43
N PRO A 328 3.95 3.51 14.56
CA PRO A 328 4.22 2.09 14.76
C PRO A 328 2.93 1.26 14.86
N LEU A 329 1.93 1.77 15.58
CA LEU A 329 0.61 1.15 15.73
C LEU A 329 -0.08 0.91 14.37
N LEU A 330 -0.01 1.88 13.46
CA LEU A 330 -0.53 1.76 12.10
C LEU A 330 0.35 0.85 11.24
N VAL A 331 1.67 0.96 11.29
CA VAL A 331 2.62 0.13 10.52
C VAL A 331 2.43 -1.36 10.85
N GLU A 332 2.35 -1.72 12.13
CA GLU A 332 2.20 -3.13 12.53
C GLU A 332 0.83 -3.71 12.12
N SER A 333 -0.25 -2.96 12.34
CA SER A 333 -1.61 -3.48 12.15
C SER A 333 -2.11 -3.39 10.70
N CYS A 334 -1.67 -2.38 9.93
CA CYS A 334 -2.21 -2.07 8.60
C CYS A 334 -1.32 -2.54 7.42
N LYS A 335 -0.10 -3.04 7.69
CA LYS A 335 0.79 -3.63 6.67
C LYS A 335 0.15 -4.78 5.88
N GLY A 336 0.41 -4.82 4.57
CA GLY A 336 -0.13 -5.78 3.62
C GLY A 336 -1.52 -5.44 3.05
N CYS A 337 -2.31 -4.57 3.70
CA CYS A 337 -3.66 -4.19 3.23
C CYS A 337 -3.80 -2.69 2.91
N HIS A 338 -3.09 -1.84 3.66
CA HIS A 338 -3.07 -0.38 3.45
C HIS A 338 -1.64 0.22 3.42
N ILE A 339 -0.65 -0.50 3.96
CA ILE A 339 0.78 -0.12 3.93
C ILE A 339 1.55 -1.25 3.24
N ASN A 340 2.46 -0.92 2.31
CA ASN A 340 3.19 -1.84 1.44
C ASN A 340 2.26 -2.84 0.70
N ALA A 341 1.07 -2.37 0.32
CA ALA A 341 0.00 -3.22 -0.24
C ALA A 341 -0.02 -3.17 -1.78
N MET A 342 0.14 -4.34 -2.44
CA MET A 342 0.13 -4.43 -3.91
C MET A 342 -1.19 -3.93 -4.54
N ARG A 343 -2.30 -4.00 -3.80
CA ARG A 343 -3.52 -3.21 -4.04
C ARG A 343 -4.08 -2.75 -2.70
N ALA A 344 -4.17 -1.44 -2.50
CA ALA A 344 -4.70 -0.83 -1.29
C ALA A 344 -6.21 -1.13 -1.13
N SER A 345 -6.62 -1.60 0.05
CA SER A 345 -8.01 -1.97 0.31
C SER A 345 -8.90 -0.72 0.42
N GLY A 346 -10.00 -0.67 -0.35
CA GLY A 346 -10.92 0.47 -0.39
C GLY A 346 -10.25 1.80 -0.80
N GLY A 347 -9.25 1.74 -1.66
CA GLY A 347 -8.50 2.91 -2.15
C GLY A 347 -7.59 3.59 -1.12
N LEU A 348 -7.62 3.13 0.15
CA LEU A 348 -6.88 3.73 1.25
C LEU A 348 -5.44 3.19 1.29
N SER A 349 -4.51 3.97 0.75
CA SER A 349 -3.07 3.82 0.97
C SER A 349 -2.68 4.66 2.19
N MET A 350 -1.78 4.12 3.01
CA MET A 350 -1.30 4.70 4.26
C MET A 350 0.23 4.62 4.35
N ASP A 351 0.92 4.38 3.22
CA ASP A 351 2.36 4.18 3.18
C ASP A 351 3.13 5.44 3.63
N THR A 352 2.54 6.64 3.47
CA THR A 352 3.01 7.96 3.94
C THR A 352 1.89 8.75 4.61
N PHE A 353 2.24 9.78 5.37
CA PHE A 353 1.29 10.67 6.05
C PHE A 353 0.40 11.45 5.06
N ALA A 354 0.97 11.86 3.92
CA ALA A 354 0.26 12.52 2.81
C ALA A 354 -0.66 11.56 2.01
N GLN A 355 -0.59 10.25 2.26
CA GLN A 355 -1.56 9.25 1.81
C GLN A 355 -2.64 9.03 2.88
N LEU A 356 -2.25 8.87 4.15
CA LEU A 356 -3.16 8.80 5.31
C LEU A 356 -4.19 9.95 5.32
N LEU A 357 -3.73 11.20 5.22
CA LEU A 357 -4.59 12.40 5.19
C LEU A 357 -5.37 12.61 3.88
N ARG A 358 -5.10 11.81 2.83
CA ARG A 358 -5.89 11.84 1.58
C ARG A 358 -7.15 10.97 1.66
N GLY A 359 -7.18 10.05 2.62
CA GLY A 359 -8.24 9.04 2.70
C GLY A 359 -8.23 8.05 1.54
N GLY A 360 -9.37 7.37 1.35
CA GLY A 360 -9.56 6.37 0.29
C GLY A 360 -10.89 6.56 -0.45
N ASP A 361 -11.45 5.46 -0.97
CA ASP A 361 -12.76 5.44 -1.64
C ASP A 361 -13.88 5.94 -0.71
N SER A 362 -13.70 5.77 0.61
CA SER A 362 -14.62 6.22 1.66
C SER A 362 -14.37 7.67 2.13
N GLY A 363 -13.63 8.47 1.35
CA GLY A 363 -13.30 9.84 1.72
C GLY A 363 -12.24 9.94 2.82
N ASP A 364 -12.20 11.11 3.47
CA ASP A 364 -11.21 11.46 4.47
C ASP A 364 -11.39 10.59 5.73
N ILE A 365 -10.31 9.93 6.19
CA ILE A 365 -10.39 8.98 7.31
C ILE A 365 -10.10 9.61 8.68
N VAL A 366 -9.53 10.81 8.68
CA VAL A 366 -9.13 11.60 9.85
C VAL A 366 -9.78 12.98 9.74
N ILE A 367 -10.39 13.44 10.83
CA ILE A 367 -11.01 14.76 10.97
C ILE A 367 -10.24 15.49 12.08
N PRO A 368 -9.27 16.36 11.76
CA PRO A 368 -8.49 17.09 12.76
C PRO A 368 -9.38 17.82 13.77
N GLY A 369 -9.10 17.62 15.07
CA GLY A 369 -9.92 18.14 16.17
C GLY A 369 -11.17 17.30 16.51
N ASN A 370 -11.36 16.13 15.89
CA ASN A 370 -12.46 15.23 16.22
C ASN A 370 -12.14 13.74 15.89
N GLY A 371 -11.45 13.07 16.81
CA GLY A 371 -11.13 11.65 16.74
C GLY A 371 -12.37 10.76 16.80
N GLU A 372 -13.33 11.07 17.67
CA GLU A 372 -14.60 10.32 17.81
C GLU A 372 -15.40 10.23 16.50
N GLU A 373 -15.52 11.34 15.76
CA GLU A 373 -16.22 11.33 14.47
C GLU A 373 -15.39 10.77 13.31
N SER A 374 -14.08 10.65 13.47
CA SER A 374 -13.17 10.18 12.42
C SER A 374 -13.42 8.73 12.02
N LEU A 375 -13.47 8.49 10.70
CA LEU A 375 -13.73 7.16 10.15
C LEU A 375 -12.67 6.14 10.57
N LEU A 376 -11.42 6.55 10.80
CA LEU A 376 -10.36 5.70 11.37
C LEU A 376 -10.78 5.11 12.73
N VAL A 377 -11.11 5.95 13.73
CA VAL A 377 -11.51 5.50 15.07
C VAL A 377 -12.80 4.66 15.01
N LYS A 378 -13.78 5.07 14.20
CA LYS A 378 -15.02 4.30 13.96
C LYS A 378 -14.75 2.91 13.36
N LYS A 379 -13.75 2.79 12.48
CA LYS A 379 -13.30 1.51 11.92
C LYS A 379 -12.55 0.65 12.93
N LEU A 380 -11.69 1.24 13.75
CA LEU A 380 -10.93 0.52 14.79
C LEU A 380 -11.85 -0.01 15.89
N ARG A 381 -12.85 0.77 16.33
CA ARG A 381 -13.86 0.29 17.28
C ARG A 381 -14.83 -0.71 16.65
N GLY A 382 -15.16 -0.53 15.37
CA GLY A 382 -16.14 -1.35 14.65
C GLY A 382 -17.56 -0.77 14.65
N SER A 383 -17.71 0.51 14.98
CA SER A 383 -19.01 1.20 15.00
C SER A 383 -19.50 1.63 13.60
N MET A 384 -18.71 1.44 12.54
CA MET A 384 -19.11 1.73 11.17
C MET A 384 -18.62 0.69 10.16
N GLY A 385 -19.48 -0.27 9.80
CA GLY A 385 -19.20 -1.35 8.85
C GLY A 385 -18.13 -2.33 9.36
N LEU A 386 -17.38 -2.97 8.46
CA LEU A 386 -16.33 -3.92 8.85
C LEU A 386 -15.28 -3.27 9.76
N LYS A 387 -15.08 -3.86 10.95
CA LYS A 387 -14.06 -3.49 11.95
C LYS A 387 -12.65 -3.77 11.41
N MET A 388 -11.69 -2.94 11.82
CA MET A 388 -10.28 -3.04 11.44
C MET A 388 -9.38 -3.32 12.67
N PRO A 389 -8.26 -4.06 12.49
CA PRO A 389 -7.81 -4.69 11.25
C PRO A 389 -8.68 -5.91 10.87
N ALA A 390 -8.85 -6.12 9.56
CA ALA A 390 -9.63 -7.24 9.02
C ALA A 390 -8.80 -8.55 8.95
N GLY A 391 -9.45 -9.64 8.52
CA GLY A 391 -8.76 -10.90 8.21
C GLY A 391 -8.30 -11.72 9.42
N GLY A 392 -8.96 -11.55 10.58
CA GLY A 392 -8.66 -12.31 11.79
C GLY A 392 -7.42 -11.83 12.56
N ARG A 393 -6.86 -10.67 12.19
CA ARG A 393 -5.81 -9.99 12.97
C ARG A 393 -6.35 -9.55 14.35
N PRO A 394 -5.48 -9.43 15.38
CA PRO A 394 -5.90 -8.92 16.68
C PRO A 394 -6.53 -7.52 16.58
N PRO A 395 -7.61 -7.22 17.33
CA PRO A 395 -8.11 -5.86 17.44
C PRO A 395 -7.12 -4.99 18.21
N PHE A 396 -7.14 -3.68 17.95
CA PHE A 396 -6.45 -2.71 18.80
C PHE A 396 -7.04 -2.70 20.22
N SER A 397 -6.21 -2.44 21.22
CA SER A 397 -6.68 -2.19 22.59
C SER A 397 -7.35 -0.82 22.70
N ASP A 398 -8.17 -0.61 23.72
CA ASP A 398 -8.86 0.67 23.91
C ASP A 398 -7.87 1.81 24.23
N GLU A 399 -6.73 1.51 24.85
CA GLU A 399 -5.62 2.47 25.05
C GLU A 399 -5.01 2.89 23.71
N SER A 400 -4.79 1.92 22.80
CA SER A 400 -4.24 2.20 21.47
C SER A 400 -5.22 3.00 20.60
N ILE A 401 -6.52 2.69 20.69
CA ILE A 401 -7.57 3.46 20.02
C ILE A 401 -7.69 4.87 20.61
N LYS A 402 -7.57 5.01 21.94
CA LYS A 402 -7.56 6.31 22.62
C LYS A 402 -6.36 7.15 22.20
N LEU A 403 -5.17 6.57 22.12
CA LEU A 403 -3.93 7.24 21.68
C LEU A 403 -4.09 7.80 20.26
N ILE A 404 -4.66 7.01 19.35
CA ILE A 404 -5.01 7.43 17.99
C ILE A 404 -6.08 8.54 17.99
N SER A 405 -7.11 8.45 18.85
CA SER A 405 -8.11 9.52 18.98
C SER A 405 -7.49 10.82 19.47
N THR A 406 -6.73 10.79 20.58
CA THR A 406 -6.10 11.97 21.17
C THR A 406 -5.19 12.68 20.18
N TRP A 407 -4.39 11.96 19.41
CA TRP A 407 -3.60 12.56 18.32
C TRP A 407 -4.48 13.29 17.28
N ILE A 408 -5.65 12.75 16.92
CA ILE A 408 -6.59 13.42 16.01
C ILE A 408 -7.23 14.64 16.69
N ASP A 409 -7.64 14.51 17.95
CA ASP A 409 -8.25 15.56 18.77
C ASP A 409 -7.28 16.74 19.00
N GLU A 410 -5.97 16.47 19.08
CA GLU A 410 -4.89 17.47 19.11
C GLU A 410 -4.60 18.14 17.75
N GLY A 411 -5.37 17.80 16.71
CA GLY A 411 -5.29 18.42 15.38
C GLY A 411 -4.60 17.56 14.32
N ALA A 412 -4.37 16.26 14.60
CA ALA A 412 -3.78 15.30 13.68
C ALA A 412 -2.43 15.78 13.09
N THR A 413 -1.54 16.31 13.95
CA THR A 413 -0.28 16.94 13.51
C THR A 413 0.81 15.92 13.16
N LEU A 414 1.75 16.34 12.31
CA LEU A 414 2.97 15.62 11.98
C LEU A 414 4.20 16.24 12.65
N ASP A 415 4.94 15.42 13.37
CA ASP A 415 6.25 15.69 13.97
C ASP A 415 7.42 15.06 13.17
N GLY A 416 7.14 14.07 12.32
CA GLY A 416 8.09 13.49 11.36
C GLY A 416 8.64 14.49 10.33
N ALA A 417 9.78 14.15 9.73
CA ALA A 417 10.55 15.08 8.88
C ALA A 417 9.82 15.53 7.61
N SER A 418 9.05 14.64 6.98
CA SER A 418 8.29 14.89 5.75
C SER A 418 6.97 14.11 5.73
N ASP A 419 5.92 14.72 5.20
CA ASP A 419 4.60 14.09 5.03
C ASP A 419 4.60 12.99 3.95
N ASN A 420 5.56 13.04 3.03
CA ASN A 420 5.77 12.05 1.99
C ASN A 420 6.86 11.01 2.36
N GLN A 421 7.35 11.02 3.61
CA GLN A 421 8.21 9.96 4.13
C GLN A 421 7.38 8.67 4.37
N PRO A 422 7.92 7.47 4.09
CA PRO A 422 7.25 6.22 4.43
C PRO A 422 7.03 6.09 5.95
N LEU A 423 5.82 5.73 6.38
CA LEU A 423 5.45 5.62 7.81
C LEU A 423 6.33 4.61 8.56
N GLN A 424 6.72 3.53 7.90
CA GLN A 424 7.66 2.54 8.45
C GLN A 424 9.00 3.19 8.81
N VAL A 425 9.59 3.95 7.87
CA VAL A 425 10.86 4.66 8.11
C VAL A 425 10.68 5.78 9.14
N MET A 426 9.56 6.50 9.12
CA MET A 426 9.25 7.56 10.08
C MET A 426 9.17 7.01 11.52
N SER A 427 8.45 5.90 11.72
CA SER A 427 8.37 5.20 13.00
C SER A 427 9.72 4.66 13.46
N GLN A 428 10.49 4.07 12.53
CA GLN A 428 11.85 3.59 12.81
C GLN A 428 12.81 4.71 13.25
N LEU A 429 12.76 5.88 12.60
CA LEU A 429 13.56 7.04 13.01
C LEU A 429 13.14 7.61 14.36
N ALA A 430 11.83 7.65 14.66
CA ALA A 430 11.32 8.15 15.94
C ALA A 430 11.74 7.25 17.10
N TRP A 431 11.61 5.93 16.95
CA TRP A 431 12.14 4.97 17.91
C TRP A 431 13.67 5.13 18.06
N ALA A 432 14.42 5.23 16.96
CA ALA A 432 15.87 5.40 16.99
C ALA A 432 16.36 6.72 17.61
N ALA A 433 15.48 7.73 17.72
CA ALA A 433 15.79 9.00 18.39
C ALA A 433 15.53 8.96 19.91
N ALA A 434 14.66 8.06 20.38
CA ALA A 434 14.32 7.88 21.79
C ALA A 434 15.09 6.72 22.46
N ALA A 435 15.47 5.70 21.70
CA ALA A 435 16.15 4.50 22.17
C ALA A 435 17.54 4.80 22.76
N THR A 436 17.89 4.08 23.82
CA THR A 436 19.23 4.13 24.42
C THR A 436 20.30 3.53 23.50
N PRO A 437 21.59 3.86 23.69
CA PRO A 437 22.68 3.26 22.92
C PRO A 437 22.76 1.72 23.04
N GLN A 438 22.23 1.13 24.13
CA GLN A 438 22.18 -0.32 24.29
C GLN A 438 21.03 -0.92 23.48
N GLU A 439 19.81 -0.38 23.54
CA GLU A 439 18.68 -0.84 22.72
C GLU A 439 18.96 -0.72 21.21
N LEU A 440 19.65 0.35 20.79
CA LEU A 440 20.14 0.49 19.41
C LEU A 440 21.22 -0.55 19.04
N SER A 441 22.06 -0.95 19.99
CA SER A 441 23.05 -2.01 19.79
C SER A 441 22.38 -3.38 19.64
N ASP A 442 21.44 -3.69 20.52
CA ASP A 442 20.74 -4.98 20.54
C ASP A 442 19.86 -5.15 19.28
N ARG A 443 19.15 -4.09 18.86
CA ARG A 443 18.38 -4.11 17.62
C ARG A 443 19.26 -4.26 16.38
N ARG A 444 20.48 -3.70 16.38
CA ARG A 444 21.47 -3.90 15.30
C ARG A 444 22.03 -5.32 15.30
N ALA A 445 22.30 -5.90 16.46
CA ALA A 445 22.75 -7.30 16.57
C ALA A 445 21.68 -8.28 16.06
N GLU A 446 20.41 -8.03 16.39
CA GLU A 446 19.25 -8.76 15.85
C GLU A 446 19.16 -8.65 14.32
N LEU A 447 19.09 -7.42 13.79
CA LEU A 447 19.03 -7.16 12.34
C LEU A 447 20.25 -7.73 11.60
N ALA A 448 21.45 -7.66 12.19
CA ALA A 448 22.64 -8.27 11.62
C ALA A 448 22.55 -9.79 11.56
N GLY A 449 22.03 -10.41 12.62
CA GLY A 449 21.73 -11.83 12.69
C GLY A 449 20.64 -12.29 11.70
N GLU A 450 19.76 -11.40 11.24
CA GLU A 450 18.82 -11.67 10.14
C GLU A 450 19.50 -11.47 8.77
N ASN A 451 20.10 -10.30 8.54
CA ASN A 451 20.68 -9.88 7.27
C ASN A 451 21.78 -10.84 6.76
N ILE A 452 22.66 -11.34 7.63
CA ILE A 452 23.75 -12.25 7.22
C ILE A 452 23.22 -13.60 6.70
N LYS A 453 22.07 -14.06 7.19
CA LYS A 453 21.42 -15.33 6.77
C LYS A 453 20.81 -15.25 5.36
N LEU A 454 20.69 -14.05 4.77
CA LEU A 454 20.21 -13.87 3.40
C LEU A 454 21.26 -14.24 2.34
N VAL A 455 22.53 -14.37 2.73
CA VAL A 455 23.65 -14.69 1.81
C VAL A 455 24.53 -15.86 2.26
N VAL A 456 24.61 -16.12 3.56
CA VAL A 456 25.34 -17.28 4.09
C VAL A 456 24.45 -18.53 3.99
N PRO A 457 24.96 -19.65 3.43
CA PRO A 457 24.17 -20.88 3.28
C PRO A 457 23.60 -21.39 4.62
N SER A 458 22.36 -21.89 4.58
CA SER A 458 21.66 -22.43 5.75
C SER A 458 22.48 -23.51 6.46
N GLY A 459 22.87 -23.23 7.71
CA GLY A 459 23.66 -24.16 8.55
C GLY A 459 25.18 -24.05 8.38
N ALA A 460 25.71 -23.04 7.70
CA ALA A 460 27.12 -22.69 7.80
C ALA A 460 27.40 -21.94 9.12
N ASP A 461 28.59 -22.17 9.68
CA ASP A 461 29.02 -21.52 10.92
C ASP A 461 29.20 -20.00 10.73
N LEU A 462 28.70 -19.23 11.70
CA LEU A 462 28.90 -17.79 11.80
C LEU A 462 29.76 -17.50 13.04
N THR A 463 30.87 -16.79 12.85
CA THR A 463 31.62 -16.23 13.99
C THR A 463 30.98 -14.90 14.38
N ILE A 464 30.84 -14.67 15.68
CA ILE A 464 30.37 -13.40 16.27
C ILE A 464 31.43 -12.96 17.29
N GLU A 465 31.88 -11.72 17.17
CA GLU A 465 32.75 -11.03 18.13
C GLU A 465 32.05 -9.74 18.56
N THR A 466 32.18 -9.33 19.82
CA THR A 466 31.52 -8.13 20.35
C THR A 466 32.48 -7.35 21.23
N THR A 467 32.65 -6.07 20.91
CA THR A 467 33.61 -5.16 21.53
C THR A 467 32.89 -4.00 22.22
N ASP A 468 33.61 -2.94 22.59
CA ASP A 468 33.01 -1.72 23.14
C ASP A 468 32.19 -0.98 22.07
N HIS A 469 32.70 -0.88 20.84
CA HIS A 469 32.11 -0.09 19.76
C HIS A 469 31.46 -0.93 18.64
N PHE A 470 31.68 -2.25 18.59
CA PHE A 470 31.27 -3.07 17.45
C PHE A 470 30.57 -4.39 17.81
N TYR A 471 29.67 -4.79 16.91
CA TYR A 471 29.14 -6.15 16.81
C TYR A 471 29.60 -6.72 15.47
N VAL A 472 30.59 -7.60 15.49
CA VAL A 472 31.23 -8.15 14.28
C VAL A 472 30.65 -9.53 14.03
N VAL A 473 30.12 -9.78 12.84
CA VAL A 473 29.53 -11.08 12.46
C VAL A 473 29.96 -11.47 11.04
N GLY A 474 30.29 -12.76 10.84
CA GLY A 474 30.79 -13.18 9.55
C GLY A 474 30.87 -14.69 9.32
N SER A 475 30.96 -15.05 8.04
CA SER A 475 31.24 -16.41 7.55
C SER A 475 32.71 -16.62 7.16
N ALA A 476 33.57 -15.64 7.45
CA ALA A 476 35.02 -15.79 7.36
C ALA A 476 35.55 -16.66 8.52
N ALA A 477 36.81 -17.10 8.42
CA ALA A 477 37.44 -17.90 9.47
C ALA A 477 37.42 -17.15 10.82
N PRO A 478 37.24 -17.83 11.98
CA PRO A 478 37.10 -17.15 13.27
C PRO A 478 38.26 -16.21 13.61
N ALA A 479 39.50 -16.60 13.27
CA ALA A 479 40.68 -15.75 13.44
C ALA A 479 40.64 -14.47 12.59
N THR A 480 40.08 -14.52 11.37
CA THR A 480 39.87 -13.34 10.52
C THR A 480 38.79 -12.42 11.09
N VAL A 481 37.69 -12.99 11.60
CA VAL A 481 36.60 -12.21 12.21
C VAL A 481 37.08 -11.51 13.48
N LYS A 482 37.87 -12.20 14.33
CA LYS A 482 38.54 -11.59 15.47
C LYS A 482 39.54 -10.51 15.06
N LEU A 483 40.40 -10.76 14.08
CA LEU A 483 41.37 -9.75 13.61
C LEU A 483 40.67 -8.49 13.08
N VAL A 484 39.53 -8.63 12.40
CA VAL A 484 38.69 -7.49 12.00
C VAL A 484 38.12 -6.73 13.20
N ALA A 485 37.69 -7.43 14.26
CA ALA A 485 37.18 -6.79 15.47
C ALA A 485 38.27 -6.01 16.24
N ASP A 486 39.45 -6.61 16.39
CA ASP A 486 40.61 -5.99 17.04
C ASP A 486 41.08 -4.75 16.25
N LEU A 487 41.21 -4.87 14.92
CA LEU A 487 41.59 -3.75 14.05
C LEU A 487 40.55 -2.62 14.02
N ALA A 488 39.25 -2.93 14.10
CA ALA A 488 38.21 -1.90 14.12
C ALA A 488 38.25 -1.05 15.40
N GLU A 489 38.56 -1.67 16.56
CA GLU A 489 38.78 -0.94 17.81
C GLU A 489 40.03 -0.06 17.76
N ASP A 490 41.14 -0.56 17.21
CA ASP A 490 42.32 0.29 16.96
C ASP A 490 41.98 1.44 16.02
N ASP A 491 41.21 1.22 14.95
CA ASP A 491 40.80 2.26 14.00
C ASP A 491 39.84 3.31 14.59
N MET A 492 39.36 3.12 15.82
CA MET A 492 38.75 4.21 16.57
C MET A 492 39.72 5.39 16.78
N LYS A 493 41.05 5.19 16.64
CA LYS A 493 42.06 6.26 16.52
C LYS A 493 41.72 7.27 15.41
N ALA A 494 41.23 6.79 14.26
CA ALA A 494 40.86 7.61 13.11
C ALA A 494 39.46 8.23 13.32
N VAL A 495 38.51 7.47 13.84
CA VAL A 495 37.15 7.97 14.18
C VAL A 495 37.23 9.15 15.16
N LYS A 496 38.00 9.00 16.25
CA LYS A 496 38.20 10.01 17.29
C LYS A 496 38.92 11.27 16.80
N SER A 497 39.57 11.25 15.63
CA SER A 497 40.19 12.43 15.00
C SER A 497 39.17 13.38 14.33
N VAL A 498 37.96 12.89 14.07
CA VAL A 498 36.87 13.59 13.37
C VAL A 498 35.67 13.83 14.27
N VAL A 499 35.24 12.77 14.97
CA VAL A 499 34.02 12.74 15.77
C VAL A 499 34.42 12.69 17.24
N SER A 500 34.11 13.76 17.96
CA SER A 500 34.08 13.72 19.42
C SER A 500 32.77 13.08 19.89
N ALA A 501 32.86 12.14 20.81
CA ALA A 501 31.75 11.75 21.66
C ALA A 501 31.67 12.71 22.85
N ASP A 502 30.52 13.33 23.08
CA ASP A 502 30.24 13.97 24.37
C ASP A 502 30.13 12.91 25.48
N ALA A 503 30.26 13.29 26.75
CA ALA A 503 30.22 12.36 27.88
C ALA A 503 28.89 11.56 27.89
N GLY A 504 28.98 10.25 27.69
CA GLY A 504 27.84 9.33 27.59
C GLY A 504 27.26 9.12 26.18
N GLN A 505 27.74 9.82 25.15
CA GLN A 505 27.40 9.51 23.76
C GLN A 505 28.26 8.37 23.21
N ALA A 506 27.65 7.51 22.38
CA ALA A 506 28.38 6.52 21.59
C ALA A 506 28.73 7.07 20.19
N PHE A 507 29.91 6.69 19.67
CA PHE A 507 30.41 7.13 18.36
C PHE A 507 29.47 6.76 17.18
N PHE A 508 28.65 5.71 17.33
CA PHE A 508 27.67 5.28 16.34
C PHE A 508 26.21 5.30 16.85
N LYS A 509 25.93 6.04 17.93
CA LYS A 509 24.67 5.97 18.75
C LYS A 509 24.39 4.58 19.36
N GLY A 510 25.42 3.76 19.47
CA GLY A 510 25.42 2.39 19.97
C GLY A 510 26.67 1.71 19.44
N ARG A 511 26.69 0.38 19.41
CA ARG A 511 27.62 -0.39 18.59
C ARG A 511 27.28 -0.22 17.10
N ALA A 512 28.28 -0.22 16.24
CA ALA A 512 28.10 -0.41 14.80
C ALA A 512 28.26 -1.90 14.45
N THR A 513 27.54 -2.39 13.45
CA THR A 513 27.74 -3.77 12.97
C THR A 513 28.89 -3.81 11.96
N ILE A 514 29.68 -4.89 11.95
CA ILE A 514 30.67 -5.17 10.90
C ILE A 514 30.40 -6.56 10.30
N PHE A 515 30.04 -6.61 9.02
CA PHE A 515 29.81 -7.85 8.28
C PHE A 515 31.08 -8.33 7.58
N VAL A 516 31.60 -9.50 7.97
CA VAL A 516 32.87 -10.05 7.44
C VAL A 516 32.61 -11.26 6.55
N MET A 517 32.90 -11.13 5.26
CA MET A 517 32.63 -12.19 4.27
C MET A 517 33.92 -12.62 3.55
N PRO A 518 34.18 -13.94 3.38
CA PRO A 518 35.42 -14.43 2.77
C PRO A 518 35.41 -14.37 1.24
N LYS A 519 34.30 -13.99 0.62
CA LYS A 519 34.14 -13.97 -0.85
C LYS A 519 33.48 -12.68 -1.31
N ARG A 520 33.99 -12.14 -2.42
CA ARG A 520 33.38 -10.99 -3.11
C ARG A 520 31.97 -11.30 -3.65
N TYR A 521 31.64 -12.56 -3.96
CA TYR A 521 30.29 -12.96 -4.37
C TYR A 521 29.28 -12.73 -3.25
N ASP A 522 29.51 -13.35 -2.09
CA ASP A 522 28.68 -13.28 -0.90
C ASP A 522 28.44 -11.79 -0.49
N TYR A 523 29.50 -10.98 -0.51
CA TYR A 523 29.48 -9.52 -0.29
C TYR A 523 28.69 -8.72 -1.36
N SER A 524 28.66 -9.18 -2.62
CA SER A 524 27.89 -8.53 -3.69
C SER A 524 26.41 -8.87 -3.63
N GLU A 525 26.08 -10.12 -3.32
CA GLU A 525 24.69 -10.52 -3.06
C GLU A 525 24.18 -9.91 -1.75
N PHE A 526 25.04 -9.60 -0.77
CA PHE A 526 24.63 -8.94 0.48
C PHE A 526 24.02 -7.57 0.21
N ALA A 527 24.73 -6.71 -0.53
CA ALA A 527 24.20 -5.39 -0.89
C ALA A 527 22.92 -5.48 -1.75
N LYS A 528 22.82 -6.51 -2.61
CA LYS A 528 21.64 -6.76 -3.44
C LYS A 528 20.42 -7.20 -2.62
N MET A 529 20.61 -8.04 -1.60
CA MET A 529 19.53 -8.58 -0.76
C MET A 529 19.13 -7.66 0.39
N VAL A 530 20.10 -6.95 1.00
CA VAL A 530 19.91 -6.09 2.19
C VAL A 530 19.75 -4.60 1.84
N GLU A 531 20.23 -4.16 0.67
CA GLU A 531 20.17 -2.76 0.23
C GLU A 531 19.45 -2.57 -1.13
N GLY A 532 19.00 -3.65 -1.77
CA GLY A 532 18.28 -3.60 -3.05
C GLY A 532 19.09 -3.08 -4.23
N ARG A 533 20.43 -3.01 -4.13
CA ARG A 533 21.32 -2.41 -5.15
C ARG A 533 22.51 -3.29 -5.48
N GLY A 534 23.02 -3.15 -6.70
CA GLY A 534 24.36 -3.64 -7.05
C GLY A 534 25.46 -2.78 -6.40
N ILE A 535 26.64 -3.38 -6.22
CA ILE A 535 27.86 -2.67 -5.80
C ILE A 535 28.93 -2.68 -6.90
N PRO A 536 29.75 -1.62 -7.04
CA PRO A 536 30.78 -1.54 -8.07
C PRO A 536 31.83 -2.65 -7.99
N ASN A 537 32.36 -3.05 -9.15
CA ASN A 537 33.31 -4.16 -9.24
C ASN A 537 34.63 -3.95 -8.50
N GLY A 538 35.07 -2.70 -8.34
CA GLY A 538 36.28 -2.36 -7.57
C GLY A 538 36.08 -2.27 -6.04
N TRP A 539 34.83 -2.36 -5.53
CA TRP A 539 34.59 -2.25 -4.09
C TRP A 539 34.89 -3.58 -3.39
N SER A 540 35.56 -3.48 -2.24
CA SER A 540 35.81 -4.59 -1.29
C SER A 540 35.39 -4.26 0.15
N SER A 541 35.01 -3.02 0.44
CA SER A 541 34.21 -2.64 1.60
C SER A 541 33.27 -1.47 1.29
N HIS A 542 32.25 -1.27 2.13
CA HIS A 542 31.39 -0.09 2.17
C HIS A 542 30.73 0.07 3.55
N TRP A 543 29.95 1.13 3.74
CA TRP A 543 29.12 1.36 4.91
C TRP A 543 27.69 1.75 4.51
N LYS A 544 26.75 1.59 5.44
CA LYS A 544 25.36 2.06 5.33
C LYS A 544 24.92 2.63 6.68
N TYR A 545 24.11 3.69 6.65
CA TYR A 545 23.32 4.16 7.78
C TYR A 545 21.92 4.53 7.26
N ASP A 546 20.86 4.04 7.90
CA ASP A 546 19.46 4.40 7.58
C ASP A 546 18.69 5.02 8.75
N GLY A 547 19.36 5.21 9.90
CA GLY A 547 18.78 5.76 11.12
C GLY A 547 18.80 4.75 12.26
N ILE A 548 18.23 3.55 12.02
CA ILE A 548 18.41 2.39 12.90
C ILE A 548 19.71 1.69 12.54
N ASP A 549 19.76 1.05 11.37
CA ASP A 549 20.85 0.17 11.02
C ASP A 549 22.06 1.00 10.58
N GLY A 550 23.24 0.54 10.97
CA GLY A 550 24.48 1.30 10.94
C GLY A 550 25.67 0.36 10.94
N TYR A 551 26.17 0.07 9.75
CA TYR A 551 27.17 -0.98 9.56
C TYR A 551 28.27 -0.66 8.56
N VAL A 552 29.37 -1.39 8.71
CA VAL A 552 30.39 -1.62 7.69
C VAL A 552 30.23 -3.05 7.15
N SER A 553 30.49 -3.25 5.86
CA SER A 553 30.51 -4.57 5.22
C SER A 553 31.79 -4.69 4.41
N LEU A 554 32.55 -5.78 4.59
CA LEU A 554 33.83 -5.98 3.91
C LEU A 554 34.12 -7.43 3.51
N VAL A 555 34.98 -7.56 2.49
CA VAL A 555 35.64 -8.81 2.12
C VAL A 555 36.97 -8.92 2.87
N ALA A 556 37.14 -9.98 3.65
CA ALA A 556 38.40 -10.31 4.34
C ALA A 556 38.56 -11.83 4.50
N THR A 557 39.78 -12.33 4.36
CA THR A 557 40.12 -13.76 4.37
C THR A 557 41.26 -14.09 5.34
N ASP A 558 41.64 -15.36 5.41
CA ASP A 558 42.83 -15.88 6.09
C ASP A 558 44.15 -15.57 5.35
N ARG A 559 44.09 -14.86 4.22
CA ARG A 559 45.22 -14.56 3.33
C ARG A 559 45.54 -13.08 3.17
N ASP A 560 44.65 -12.20 3.63
CA ASP A 560 44.86 -10.76 3.61
C ASP A 560 45.86 -10.37 4.70
N GLU A 561 46.80 -9.47 4.40
CA GLU A 561 47.62 -8.88 5.46
C GLU A 561 46.77 -8.00 6.39
N GLU A 562 47.18 -7.88 7.66
CA GLU A 562 46.58 -6.98 8.66
C GLU A 562 46.31 -5.57 8.11
N GLY A 563 47.29 -4.97 7.43
CA GLY A 563 47.16 -3.66 6.81
C GLY A 563 46.31 -3.63 5.53
N GLU A 564 46.07 -4.76 4.85
CA GLU A 564 45.07 -4.85 3.78
C GLU A 564 43.64 -4.91 4.37
N ILE A 565 43.47 -5.38 5.60
CA ILE A 565 42.21 -5.34 6.34
C ILE A 565 41.97 -3.93 6.90
N GLU A 566 42.96 -3.31 7.55
CA GLU A 566 42.90 -1.91 8.01
C GLU A 566 42.54 -0.95 6.85
N ALA A 567 43.20 -1.12 5.68
CA ALA A 567 42.90 -0.37 4.45
C ALA A 567 41.43 -0.43 4.00
N ARG A 568 40.69 -1.48 4.38
CA ARG A 568 39.26 -1.67 4.08
C ARG A 568 38.35 -1.17 5.20
N LEU A 569 38.84 -0.99 6.42
CA LEU A 569 38.07 -0.58 7.60
C LEU A 569 38.04 0.94 7.82
N THR A 570 39.19 1.63 7.74
CA THR A 570 39.31 3.02 8.22
C THR A 570 38.33 3.98 7.56
N SER A 571 38.20 3.90 6.23
CA SER A 571 37.33 4.79 5.46
C SER A 571 35.83 4.59 5.78
N PRO A 572 35.25 3.37 5.68
CA PRO A 572 33.84 3.17 6.02
C PRO A 572 33.54 3.39 7.52
N LEU A 573 34.45 3.07 8.45
CA LEU A 573 34.26 3.34 9.88
C LEU A 573 34.15 4.83 10.19
N VAL A 574 35.07 5.65 9.68
CA VAL A 574 35.02 7.12 9.84
C VAL A 574 33.79 7.70 9.14
N SER A 575 33.42 7.19 7.96
CA SER A 575 32.23 7.64 7.24
C SER A 575 30.94 7.37 8.03
N LEU A 576 30.81 6.17 8.60
CA LEU A 576 29.68 5.78 9.44
C LEU A 576 29.59 6.63 10.72
N ALA A 577 30.72 6.94 11.36
CA ALA A 577 30.75 7.82 12.53
C ALA A 577 30.25 9.24 12.21
N VAL A 578 30.59 9.77 11.02
CA VAL A 578 30.07 11.06 10.52
C VAL A 578 28.58 10.97 10.19
N ALA A 579 28.15 9.93 9.48
CA ALA A 579 26.75 9.74 9.09
C ALA A 579 25.81 9.60 10.30
N THR A 580 26.21 8.89 11.35
CA THR A 580 25.37 8.71 12.56
C THR A 580 25.09 10.00 13.33
N ARG A 581 25.78 11.12 13.04
CA ARG A 581 25.55 12.41 13.73
C ARG A 581 24.16 12.99 13.49
N GLY A 582 23.52 12.73 12.35
CA GLY A 582 22.18 13.24 12.03
C GLY A 582 21.49 12.43 10.93
N GLY A 583 20.16 12.38 10.94
CA GLY A 583 19.38 11.65 9.92
C GLY A 583 19.38 12.31 8.53
N ASP A 584 19.90 13.53 8.42
CA ASP A 584 20.00 14.34 7.20
C ASP A 584 21.46 14.59 6.75
N VAL A 585 22.44 13.89 7.35
CA VAL A 585 23.86 13.99 6.95
C VAL A 585 24.04 13.39 5.55
N PRO A 586 24.48 14.17 4.54
CA PRO A 586 24.55 13.67 3.18
C PRO A 586 25.74 12.74 2.98
N ARG A 587 25.55 11.67 2.19
CA ARG A 587 26.57 10.64 1.93
C ARG A 587 27.93 11.21 1.50
N TRP A 588 27.95 12.28 0.70
CA TRP A 588 29.20 12.89 0.24
C TRP A 588 30.04 13.47 1.39
N LEU A 589 29.42 14.01 2.44
CA LEU A 589 30.13 14.55 3.60
C LEU A 589 30.79 13.40 4.37
N ALA A 590 30.02 12.34 4.63
CA ALA A 590 30.49 11.15 5.33
C ALA A 590 31.61 10.43 4.56
N GLU A 591 31.35 10.01 3.32
CA GLU A 591 32.30 9.26 2.49
C GLU A 591 33.56 10.06 2.15
N GLY A 592 33.41 11.34 1.81
CA GLY A 592 34.54 12.23 1.59
C GLY A 592 35.43 12.36 2.83
N THR A 593 34.83 12.40 4.03
CA THR A 593 35.58 12.46 5.29
C THR A 593 36.34 11.17 5.54
N GLY A 594 35.68 10.01 5.39
CA GLY A 594 36.34 8.71 5.53
C GLY A 594 37.54 8.54 4.62
N LYS A 595 37.39 8.86 3.32
CA LYS A 595 38.45 8.71 2.32
C LYS A 595 39.64 9.64 2.57
N VAL A 596 39.39 10.88 3.01
CA VAL A 596 40.47 11.83 3.34
C VAL A 596 41.18 11.47 4.65
N ILE A 597 40.48 10.93 5.63
CA ILE A 597 41.04 10.58 6.94
C ILE A 597 41.83 9.26 6.88
N ALA A 598 41.30 8.22 6.21
CA ALA A 598 42.07 6.99 5.94
C ALA A 598 43.39 7.28 5.20
N LYS A 599 43.37 8.24 4.25
CA LYS A 599 44.57 8.73 3.55
C LYS A 599 45.55 9.48 4.46
N ARG A 600 45.09 10.12 5.54
CA ARG A 600 45.94 10.79 6.54
C ARG A 600 46.51 9.84 7.58
N HIS A 601 45.83 8.73 7.86
CA HIS A 601 46.23 7.72 8.85
C HIS A 601 47.13 6.59 8.29
N GLY A 602 47.65 6.71 7.06
CA GLY A 602 48.56 5.71 6.45
C GLY A 602 47.86 4.45 5.89
N SER A 603 46.68 4.10 6.41
CA SER A 603 45.81 3.00 5.97
C SER A 603 45.67 2.84 4.44
N THR A 604 45.75 3.92 3.64
CA THR A 604 45.73 3.82 2.16
C THR A 604 47.03 3.31 1.48
N GLU A 605 48.10 3.00 2.21
CA GLU A 605 49.39 2.61 1.62
C GLU A 605 49.57 1.09 1.41
N LYS A 606 48.71 0.24 1.99
CA LYS A 606 48.63 -1.21 1.71
C LYS A 606 47.37 -1.60 0.92
N ALA A 607 47.00 -0.82 -0.09
CA ALA A 607 45.96 -1.21 -1.04
C ALA A 607 46.50 -2.24 -2.08
N PRO A 608 45.65 -3.14 -2.64
CA PRO A 608 46.10 -4.23 -3.51
C PRO A 608 46.88 -3.82 -4.78
N ARG A 609 47.57 -4.80 -5.39
CA ARG A 609 48.38 -4.67 -6.63
C ARG A 609 47.57 -4.20 -7.85
N GLY A 610 47.22 -2.91 -7.92
CA GLY A 610 46.41 -2.35 -9.01
C GLY A 610 46.05 -0.87 -8.91
N ARG A 611 46.80 -0.05 -8.16
CA ARG A 611 46.48 1.38 -8.03
C ARG A 611 46.65 2.12 -9.36
N ALA A 612 45.60 2.77 -9.84
CA ALA A 612 45.67 3.70 -10.95
C ALA A 612 46.66 4.86 -10.65
N PRO A 613 47.54 5.26 -11.60
CA PRO A 613 48.48 6.36 -11.41
C PRO A 613 47.84 7.68 -10.94
N LYS A 614 48.61 8.54 -10.26
CA LYS A 614 48.14 9.87 -9.81
C LYS A 614 47.60 10.73 -10.97
N THR A 615 48.15 10.56 -12.18
CA THR A 615 47.68 11.19 -13.42
C THR A 615 46.30 10.71 -13.83
N THR A 616 46.02 9.40 -13.71
CA THR A 616 44.71 8.79 -13.98
C THR A 616 43.66 9.32 -13.00
N VAL A 617 43.95 9.29 -11.69
CA VAL A 617 43.01 9.81 -10.67
C VAL A 617 42.67 11.29 -10.90
N ASN A 618 43.63 12.11 -11.33
CA ASN A 618 43.37 13.51 -11.70
C ASN A 618 42.49 13.65 -12.95
N ARG A 619 42.67 12.80 -13.97
CA ARG A 619 41.82 12.78 -15.17
C ARG A 619 40.39 12.37 -14.82
N ASP A 620 40.24 11.27 -14.09
CA ASP A 620 38.93 10.70 -13.75
C ASP A 620 38.12 11.67 -12.87
N LEU A 621 38.79 12.47 -12.02
CA LEU A 621 38.19 13.58 -11.29
C LEU A 621 37.78 14.75 -12.21
N VAL A 622 38.56 15.09 -13.23
CA VAL A 622 38.18 16.12 -14.22
C VAL A 622 36.94 15.67 -15.02
N GLU A 623 36.88 14.40 -15.41
CA GLU A 623 35.70 13.80 -16.05
C GLU A 623 34.47 13.84 -15.12
N ALA A 624 34.62 13.53 -13.83
CA ALA A 624 33.54 13.67 -12.84
C ALA A 624 33.09 15.14 -12.64
N LEU A 625 34.02 16.09 -12.56
CA LEU A 625 33.72 17.54 -12.43
C LEU A 625 33.04 18.13 -13.67
N ALA A 626 33.31 17.57 -14.85
CA ALA A 626 32.59 17.87 -16.09
C ALA A 626 31.18 17.30 -16.04
N ALA A 627 31.03 16.00 -15.73
CA ALA A 627 29.74 15.31 -15.60
C ALA A 627 28.81 15.97 -14.56
N MET A 628 29.37 16.50 -13.47
CA MET A 628 28.62 17.22 -12.43
C MET A 628 27.81 18.40 -12.97
N GLY A 629 28.32 19.16 -13.95
CA GLY A 629 27.69 20.40 -14.41
C GLY A 629 27.69 21.51 -13.34
N ASN A 630 26.82 21.42 -12.34
CA ASN A 630 26.62 22.35 -11.23
C ASN A 630 26.53 21.60 -9.87
N ALA A 631 26.67 22.30 -8.74
CA ALA A 631 26.59 21.69 -7.42
C ALA A 631 25.29 20.90 -7.17
N LYS A 632 24.16 21.33 -7.75
CA LYS A 632 22.87 20.70 -7.50
C LYS A 632 22.82 19.24 -7.99
N GLN A 633 23.45 18.89 -9.11
CA GLN A 633 23.45 17.49 -9.58
C GLN A 633 24.19 16.55 -8.61
N PHE A 634 25.30 17.02 -8.03
CA PHE A 634 26.06 16.28 -7.02
C PHE A 634 25.29 16.16 -5.71
N LEU A 635 24.71 17.26 -5.22
CA LEU A 635 23.91 17.29 -3.99
C LEU A 635 22.60 16.50 -4.09
N ASP A 636 21.93 16.51 -5.25
CA ASP A 636 20.74 15.70 -5.57
C ASP A 636 21.07 14.20 -5.82
N GLY A 637 22.34 13.79 -5.74
CA GLY A 637 22.79 12.41 -5.97
C GLY A 637 22.56 11.90 -7.40
N LYS A 638 22.74 12.74 -8.43
CA LYS A 638 22.52 12.37 -9.85
C LYS A 638 23.73 11.76 -10.56
N LEU A 639 24.88 11.73 -9.90
CA LEU A 639 26.13 11.18 -10.43
C LEU A 639 26.30 9.71 -10.03
N THR A 640 27.16 8.97 -10.73
CA THR A 640 27.47 7.59 -10.32
C THR A 640 28.18 7.59 -8.95
N PRO A 641 28.14 6.48 -8.18
CA PRO A 641 28.84 6.38 -6.90
C PRO A 641 30.33 6.75 -7.02
N GLU A 642 31.00 6.32 -8.10
CA GLU A 642 32.42 6.59 -8.35
C GLU A 642 32.69 8.07 -8.60
N GLN A 643 31.88 8.73 -9.43
CA GLN A 643 31.98 10.16 -9.70
C GLN A 643 31.71 10.99 -8.45
N SER A 644 30.65 10.65 -7.72
CA SER A 644 30.27 11.33 -6.47
C SER A 644 31.35 11.17 -5.40
N ASP A 645 31.87 9.95 -5.21
CA ASP A 645 32.93 9.65 -4.25
C ASP A 645 34.25 10.38 -4.60
N LEU A 646 34.61 10.52 -5.89
CA LEU A 646 35.78 11.29 -6.34
C LEU A 646 35.65 12.77 -5.99
N ILE A 647 34.51 13.39 -6.36
CA ILE A 647 34.19 14.79 -6.07
C ILE A 647 34.17 15.03 -4.56
N ALA A 648 33.51 14.16 -3.80
CA ALA A 648 33.44 14.21 -2.35
C ALA A 648 34.84 14.17 -1.68
N THR A 649 35.75 13.35 -2.21
CA THR A 649 37.12 13.23 -1.66
C THR A 649 37.96 14.48 -1.91
N ASP A 650 37.86 15.11 -3.08
CA ASP A 650 38.61 16.34 -3.41
C ASP A 650 38.00 17.58 -2.71
N LEU A 651 36.66 17.67 -2.68
CA LEU A 651 35.91 18.66 -1.89
C LEU A 651 36.26 18.58 -0.40
N MET A 652 36.23 17.38 0.19
CA MET A 652 36.56 17.20 1.60
C MET A 652 38.06 17.41 1.88
N SER A 653 38.94 17.17 0.90
CA SER A 653 40.35 17.54 1.02
C SER A 653 40.54 19.05 1.17
N ALA A 654 39.69 19.86 0.54
CA ALA A 654 39.67 21.32 0.70
C ALA A 654 38.97 21.75 2.02
N MET A 655 37.87 21.11 2.41
CA MET A 655 37.18 21.41 3.69
C MET A 655 38.05 21.08 4.92
N LEU A 656 38.88 20.04 4.83
CA LEU A 656 39.84 19.64 5.88
C LEU A 656 41.22 20.28 5.73
N ASP A 657 41.40 21.25 4.83
CA ASP A 657 42.59 22.11 4.80
C ASP A 657 42.62 23.07 6.01
N ARG A 658 43.82 23.57 6.36
CA ARG A 658 44.04 24.52 7.45
C ARG A 658 43.15 25.77 7.35
N ALA A 659 42.82 26.25 6.13
CA ALA A 659 41.96 27.41 5.95
C ALA A 659 40.49 27.15 6.33
N GLN A 660 39.97 25.96 6.05
CA GLN A 660 38.55 25.62 6.20
C GLN A 660 38.23 24.74 7.42
N LYS A 661 39.23 24.09 8.02
CA LYS A 661 39.05 23.14 9.14
C LYS A 661 38.29 23.74 10.34
N LYS A 662 38.42 25.05 10.64
CA LYS A 662 37.62 25.69 11.71
C LYS A 662 36.11 25.59 11.43
N GLY A 663 35.70 25.74 10.17
CA GLY A 663 34.33 25.55 9.72
C GLY A 663 33.92 24.08 9.79
N PHE A 664 34.72 23.16 9.25
CA PHE A 664 34.44 21.73 9.34
C PHE A 664 34.25 21.25 10.79
N ASP A 665 35.14 21.65 11.70
CA ASP A 665 35.05 21.30 13.12
C ASP A 665 33.82 21.96 13.79
N GLY A 666 33.36 23.10 13.27
CA GLY A 666 32.10 23.75 13.64
C GLY A 666 30.88 22.93 13.21
N LEU A 667 30.83 22.52 11.93
CA LEU A 667 29.79 21.66 11.36
C LEU A 667 29.66 20.36 12.18
N MET A 668 30.77 19.67 12.45
CA MET A 668 30.76 18.42 13.22
C MET A 668 30.24 18.62 14.65
N ARG A 669 30.66 19.66 15.36
CA ARG A 669 30.14 19.99 16.71
C ARG A 669 28.65 20.35 16.70
N ASN A 670 28.20 21.07 15.66
CA ASN A 670 26.80 21.46 15.54
C ASN A 670 25.90 20.25 15.29
N MET A 671 26.30 19.32 14.41
CA MET A 671 25.57 18.08 14.17
C MET A 671 25.56 17.13 15.38
N SER A 672 26.68 16.96 16.10
CA SER A 672 26.70 16.18 17.36
C SER A 672 25.77 16.73 18.46
N ARG A 673 25.35 18.00 18.35
CA ARG A 673 24.35 18.65 19.23
C ARG A 673 22.92 18.58 18.68
N GLY A 674 22.68 17.76 17.65
CA GLY A 674 21.36 17.54 17.05
C GLY A 674 20.88 18.66 16.12
N LEU A 675 21.73 19.59 15.71
CA LEU A 675 21.34 20.62 14.73
C LEU A 675 21.32 20.00 13.31
N PRO A 676 20.22 20.10 12.55
CA PRO A 676 20.11 19.58 11.18
C PRO A 676 21.24 20.04 10.27
N PHE A 677 21.73 19.16 9.39
CA PHE A 677 22.90 19.35 8.53
C PHE A 677 22.91 20.72 7.83
N GLU A 678 21.84 21.11 7.13
CA GLU A 678 21.78 22.38 6.39
C GLU A 678 22.01 23.59 7.32
N LYS A 679 21.40 23.58 8.51
CA LYS A 679 21.56 24.64 9.51
C LYS A 679 22.95 24.62 10.14
N ALA A 680 23.48 23.43 10.42
CA ALA A 680 24.82 23.23 10.96
C ALA A 680 25.90 23.69 9.97
N PHE A 681 25.68 23.50 8.67
CA PHE A 681 26.56 23.92 7.58
C PHE A 681 26.54 25.44 7.39
N ILE A 682 25.35 26.05 7.32
CA ILE A 682 25.22 27.52 7.22
C ILE A 682 25.87 28.23 8.42
N GLN A 683 25.70 27.71 9.64
CA GLN A 683 26.37 28.25 10.84
C GLN A 683 27.89 28.01 10.88
N ALA A 684 28.42 27.09 10.07
CA ALA A 684 29.83 26.71 10.06
C ALA A 684 30.64 27.37 8.94
N PHE A 685 30.00 27.65 7.80
CA PHE A 685 30.64 28.15 6.58
C PHE A 685 30.03 29.46 6.04
N GLU A 686 29.01 30.01 6.72
CA GLU A 686 28.31 31.27 6.35
C GLU A 686 27.68 31.25 4.94
N ALA A 687 27.49 30.05 4.38
CA ALA A 687 26.94 29.78 3.05
C ALA A 687 26.15 28.46 3.06
N THR A 688 25.23 28.27 2.10
CA THR A 688 24.58 26.96 1.91
C THR A 688 25.56 25.94 1.30
N PRO A 689 25.31 24.62 1.43
CA PRO A 689 26.14 23.59 0.77
C PRO A 689 26.23 23.80 -0.74
N GLN A 690 25.16 24.26 -1.40
CA GLN A 690 25.19 24.55 -2.84
C GLN A 690 26.12 25.72 -3.15
N GLN A 691 26.02 26.84 -2.42
CA GLN A 691 26.90 27.99 -2.59
C GLN A 691 28.37 27.62 -2.35
N PHE A 692 28.64 26.80 -1.33
CA PHE A 692 29.99 26.34 -1.01
C PHE A 692 30.56 25.44 -2.11
N VAL A 693 29.78 24.47 -2.63
CA VAL A 693 30.24 23.58 -3.71
C VAL A 693 30.39 24.34 -5.04
N ASP A 694 29.51 25.28 -5.39
CA ASP A 694 29.65 26.12 -6.59
C ASP A 694 30.82 27.14 -6.46
N ALA A 695 31.24 27.51 -5.25
CA ALA A 695 32.47 28.28 -5.02
C ALA A 695 33.74 27.41 -5.09
N TRP A 696 33.74 26.26 -4.43
CA TRP A 696 34.84 25.28 -4.48
C TRP A 696 35.07 24.80 -5.93
N LYS A 697 34.02 24.50 -6.69
CA LYS A 697 34.16 24.04 -8.10
C LYS A 697 34.92 25.07 -8.93
N ARG A 698 34.54 26.35 -8.85
CA ARG A 698 35.18 27.45 -9.58
C ARG A 698 36.66 27.57 -9.25
N TRP A 699 37.00 27.66 -7.96
CA TRP A 699 38.38 27.60 -7.48
C TRP A 699 39.14 26.38 -8.02
N ARG A 700 38.51 25.19 -7.98
CA ARG A 700 39.11 23.93 -8.38
C ARG A 700 39.34 23.80 -9.89
N THR A 701 38.57 24.52 -10.70
CA THR A 701 38.70 24.61 -12.17
C THR A 701 39.44 25.86 -12.66
N GLY A 702 39.82 26.79 -11.77
CA GLY A 702 40.54 28.01 -12.12
C GLY A 702 39.68 29.15 -12.69
N GLY A 703 38.44 29.31 -12.19
CA GLY A 703 37.52 30.41 -12.53
C GLY A 703 36.66 30.85 -11.34
#